data_AF-A0A4Q6GII9-F1
#
_entry.id   AF-A0A4Q6GII9-F1
#
_cell.length_a   1.000
_cell.length_b   1.000
_cell.length_c   1.000
_cell.angle_alpha   90.00
_cell.angle_beta   90.00
_cell.angle_gamma   90.00
#
_symmetry.space_group_name_H-M   'P 1'
#
loop_
_entity.id
_entity.type
_entity.pdbx_description
1 polymer ?
#
loop_
_entity_poly.entity_id
_entity_poly.type
_entity_poly.pdbx_seq_one_letter_code
_entity_poly.pdbx_strand_id
1 'polypeptide(L)'
;AQVARVIAGRIARLVSDEATRDLIKARLSFLEAKDAVLQKAITTPFRPAFYCSGCPHNSSTKVPEGSFALAGIGCHVMATSIYPEMNKLTTHMGGEGAPWIGQAAFSKVPHVFQNLGDGTYFHSGYLAIRAAVSAKVNITYKILYNDAVAMTGGQPVDGTTSVPHIAQQMAAEGVKRIALVTEDLSRYADRSNLPAVVTLHDRKHMDDIQRELRELPGVTVIIYDQTCAAEKRRRRKKNEFPDPNQRMVINEAVCEGCGDCGIQSNCVSILPKETEFGRKRQIDQSSCNKDYSCAKGFCPSFVTVEGGTLKKSKAGVSKPGAIDAWGALPEPSLPSIEHPYNILINGIGGTGVITVGALMGMAAHLEGKGASVLDMTGMSQKNGSVTSHVKIAATPDRLRAQRIATGEADLILGCDILTTGAADAVSKMRPGRTLAIVNLHEQPTGTFAQQRDWEFPSGDVRALILEAVGGESGVDFVDATKLATALMGDSIATNLFLMGYAWQKGRIPLSEAALLRAIELNGVAVTSNKMSFLWGRRAAVDIKRVEKQATPGQTVVIQMPQSLDSVIKKRVEHLTGYQDAAYAEVYRQLVEHVRETETARGLGSKLSMAVAKNYAKLMAYKDEYEVARLYTDGHFVEQLKSQFEGDVKLKFNLAPPLFAKKDAKGQMVKAQYGAWMFGAFRLLAKMKGLRGGAFDIFGHTAERKMERALIGEYREMVEGLIATLDAANHADAVELAALPEQIRGFGHVKEKAVAEFRARKAELLSGNIKRRAA
;
A
#
# COMPACT_ATOMS: atom_id res chain seq x y z
N ALA A 1 -8.43 -8.97 30.10
CA ALA A 1 -8.89 -10.29 30.58
C ALA A 1 -8.03 -10.81 31.73
N GLN A 2 -6.70 -10.91 31.58
CA GLN A 2 -5.79 -11.49 32.59
C GLN A 2 -5.95 -10.88 33.99
N VAL A 3 -5.89 -9.55 34.13
CA VAL A 3 -6.07 -8.87 35.43
C VAL A 3 -7.44 -9.17 36.05
N ALA A 4 -8.51 -9.17 35.24
CA ALA A 4 -9.86 -9.47 35.72
C ALA A 4 -9.98 -10.90 36.25
N ARG A 5 -9.31 -11.88 35.63
CA ARG A 5 -9.25 -13.27 36.12
C ARG A 5 -8.55 -13.36 37.48
N VAL A 6 -7.42 -12.67 37.62
CA VAL A 6 -6.68 -12.63 38.89
C VAL A 6 -7.51 -11.99 40.00
N ILE A 7 -8.20 -10.88 39.71
CA ILE A 7 -9.09 -10.21 40.66
C ILE A 7 -10.26 -11.12 41.03
N ALA A 8 -10.94 -11.72 40.05
CA ALA A 8 -12.06 -12.62 40.27
C ALA A 8 -11.66 -13.82 41.14
N GLY A 9 -10.50 -14.44 40.89
CA GLY A 9 -9.99 -15.55 41.70
C GLY A 9 -9.67 -15.16 43.15
N ARG A 10 -9.31 -13.89 43.41
CA ARG A 10 -9.10 -13.37 44.77
C ARG A 10 -10.43 -13.04 45.46
N ILE A 11 -11.36 -12.39 44.76
CA ILE A 11 -12.68 -11.99 45.28
C ILE A 11 -13.56 -13.21 45.57
N ALA A 12 -13.47 -14.27 44.76
CA ALA A 12 -14.22 -15.51 44.97
C ALA A 12 -13.95 -16.19 46.32
N ARG A 13 -12.84 -15.85 46.98
CA ARG A 13 -12.50 -16.33 48.35
C ARG A 13 -13.18 -15.53 49.46
N LEU A 14 -13.67 -14.33 49.14
CA LEU A 14 -14.19 -13.35 50.09
C LEU A 14 -15.70 -13.12 49.95
N VAL A 15 -16.28 -13.44 48.78
CA VAL A 15 -17.70 -13.25 48.51
C VAL A 15 -18.46 -14.57 48.67
N SER A 16 -19.34 -14.61 49.68
CA SER A 16 -20.25 -15.74 49.95
C SER A 16 -21.61 -15.61 49.25
N ASP A 17 -21.98 -14.41 48.79
CA ASP A 17 -23.23 -14.13 48.08
C ASP A 17 -23.29 -14.84 46.72
N GLU A 18 -24.34 -15.63 46.51
CA GLU A 18 -24.51 -16.49 45.33
C GLU A 18 -24.71 -15.66 44.06
N ALA A 19 -25.50 -14.59 44.13
CA ALA A 19 -25.78 -13.72 42.98
C ALA A 19 -24.50 -13.08 42.43
N THR A 20 -23.65 -12.54 43.32
CA THR A 20 -22.37 -11.94 42.94
C THR A 20 -21.40 -12.99 42.38
N ARG A 21 -21.36 -14.20 42.95
CA ARG A 21 -20.53 -15.30 42.44
C ARG A 21 -20.96 -15.71 41.03
N ASP A 22 -22.25 -15.79 40.76
CA ASP A 22 -22.76 -16.15 39.44
C ASP A 22 -22.51 -15.06 38.40
N LEU A 23 -22.63 -13.79 38.77
CA LEU A 23 -22.20 -12.67 37.91
C LEU A 23 -20.71 -12.74 37.56
N ILE A 24 -19.85 -13.07 38.53
CA ILE A 24 -18.41 -13.25 38.29
C ILE A 24 -18.16 -14.43 37.36
N LYS A 25 -18.77 -15.60 37.62
CA LYS A 25 -18.66 -16.79 36.76
C LYS A 25 -19.09 -16.48 35.33
N ALA A 26 -20.28 -15.88 35.15
CA ALA A 26 -20.80 -15.51 33.84
C ALA A 26 -19.83 -14.57 33.09
N ARG A 27 -19.23 -13.60 33.79
CA ARG A 27 -18.23 -12.70 33.19
C ARG A 27 -16.94 -13.42 32.83
N LEU A 28 -16.47 -14.38 33.63
CA LEU A 28 -15.29 -15.18 33.32
C LEU A 28 -15.51 -16.10 32.13
N SER A 29 -16.64 -16.82 32.09
CA SER A 29 -17.01 -17.67 30.95
C SER A 29 -17.12 -16.87 29.66
N PHE A 30 -17.67 -15.65 29.72
CA PHE A 30 -17.66 -14.72 28.60
C PHE A 30 -16.23 -14.39 28.13
N LEU A 31 -15.31 -14.08 29.04
CA LEU A 31 -13.93 -13.75 28.70
C LEU A 31 -13.17 -14.96 28.12
N GLU A 32 -13.45 -16.17 28.60
CA GLU A 32 -12.88 -17.42 28.05
C GLU A 32 -13.37 -17.72 26.64
N ALA A 33 -14.70 -17.66 26.42
CA ALA A 33 -15.27 -17.79 25.08
C ALA A 33 -14.70 -16.75 24.12
N LYS A 34 -14.44 -15.53 24.62
CA LYS A 34 -13.85 -14.47 23.81
C LYS A 34 -12.39 -14.73 23.46
N ASP A 35 -11.61 -15.27 24.38
CA ASP A 35 -10.21 -15.63 24.10
C ASP A 35 -10.11 -16.69 23.00
N ALA A 36 -11.05 -17.64 22.91
CA ALA A 36 -11.10 -18.63 21.83
C ALA A 36 -11.26 -17.98 20.45
N VAL A 37 -12.14 -16.97 20.32
CA VAL A 37 -12.29 -16.20 19.08
C VAL A 37 -11.04 -15.35 18.80
N LEU A 38 -10.40 -14.79 19.84
CA LEU A 38 -9.20 -13.97 19.68
C LEU A 38 -7.98 -14.75 19.20
N GLN A 39 -7.86 -16.04 19.51
CA GLN A 39 -6.80 -16.90 18.97
C GLN A 39 -6.88 -17.02 17.44
N LYS A 40 -8.10 -16.95 16.87
CA LYS A 40 -8.29 -16.95 15.41
C LYS A 40 -7.87 -15.61 14.77
N ALA A 41 -7.93 -14.50 15.49
CA ALA A 41 -7.51 -13.19 14.98
C ALA A 41 -5.99 -13.08 14.71
N ILE A 42 -5.20 -14.07 15.13
CA ILE A 42 -3.76 -14.19 14.82
C ILE A 42 -3.53 -14.38 13.31
N THR A 43 -4.51 -14.94 12.58
CA THR A 43 -4.40 -15.15 11.13
C THR A 43 -4.67 -13.87 10.33
N THR A 44 -5.27 -12.84 10.93
CA THR A 44 -5.43 -11.52 10.29
C THR A 44 -4.05 -10.87 10.11
N PRO A 45 -3.63 -10.53 8.89
CA PRO A 45 -2.33 -9.92 8.65
C PRO A 45 -2.12 -8.65 9.47
N PHE A 46 -0.93 -8.52 10.04
CA PHE A 46 -0.56 -7.32 10.76
C PHE A 46 -0.48 -6.12 9.80
N ARG A 47 -1.05 -4.98 10.22
CA ARG A 47 -1.00 -3.70 9.50
C ARG A 47 -0.04 -2.72 10.23
N PRO A 48 1.29 -2.87 10.06
CA PRO A 48 2.28 -2.03 10.73
C PRO A 48 2.22 -0.59 10.24
N ALA A 49 2.75 0.33 11.06
CA ALA A 49 3.08 1.68 10.61
C ALA A 49 4.06 1.60 9.42
N PHE A 50 3.84 2.41 8.40
CA PHE A 50 4.62 2.38 7.17
C PHE A 50 4.85 3.77 6.61
N TYR A 51 5.92 3.94 5.84
CA TYR A 51 6.25 5.24 5.24
C TYR A 51 5.17 5.77 4.31
N CYS A 52 4.97 7.10 4.37
CA CYS A 52 4.07 7.82 3.47
C CYS A 52 4.47 7.61 1.99
N SER A 53 3.50 7.74 1.08
CA SER A 53 3.81 7.81 -0.35
C SER A 53 4.81 8.92 -0.66
N GLY A 54 5.90 8.58 -1.35
CA GLY A 54 6.99 9.51 -1.66
C GLY A 54 7.79 9.99 -0.43
N CYS A 55 7.83 9.21 0.65
CA CYS A 55 8.61 9.57 1.84
C CYS A 55 10.12 9.57 1.55
N PRO A 56 10.86 10.62 1.98
CA PRO A 56 12.33 10.64 1.85
C PRO A 56 13.02 9.44 2.52
N HIS A 57 12.42 8.93 3.60
CA HIS A 57 12.94 7.78 4.34
C HIS A 57 13.04 6.49 3.53
N ASN A 58 12.24 6.33 2.46
CA ASN A 58 12.34 5.17 1.57
C ASN A 58 13.72 5.05 0.89
N SER A 59 14.44 6.16 0.75
CA SER A 59 15.81 6.18 0.23
C SER A 59 16.83 6.37 1.35
N SER A 60 16.59 7.30 2.27
CA SER A 60 17.60 7.71 3.25
C SER A 60 17.86 6.70 4.37
N THR A 61 16.92 5.80 4.67
CA THR A 61 17.08 4.77 5.74
C THR A 61 17.66 3.44 5.24
N LYS A 62 17.76 3.26 3.91
CA LYS A 62 18.52 2.15 3.31
C LYS A 62 20.02 2.40 3.50
N VAL A 63 20.79 1.31 3.58
CA VAL A 63 22.25 1.34 3.67
C VAL A 63 22.87 0.38 2.65
N PRO A 64 24.15 0.55 2.30
CA PRO A 64 24.85 -0.36 1.41
C PRO A 64 24.83 -1.81 1.91
N GLU A 65 24.92 -2.75 0.97
CA GLU A 65 25.06 -4.17 1.29
C GLU A 65 26.25 -4.43 2.22
N GLY A 66 26.03 -5.28 3.24
CA GLY A 66 27.00 -5.57 4.30
C GLY A 66 27.09 -4.52 5.41
N SER A 67 26.31 -3.44 5.36
CA SER A 67 26.24 -2.43 6.41
C SER A 67 24.98 -2.55 7.28
N PHE A 68 25.03 -1.99 8.49
CA PHE A 68 23.88 -1.85 9.37
C PHE A 68 23.60 -0.38 9.71
N ALA A 69 22.34 -0.06 9.91
CA ALA A 69 21.88 1.18 10.50
C ALA A 69 21.28 0.93 11.89
N LEU A 70 21.58 1.82 12.82
CA LEU A 70 20.91 1.95 14.10
C LEU A 70 19.69 2.87 13.92
N ALA A 71 18.54 2.44 14.43
CA ALA A 71 17.29 3.17 14.28
C ALA A 71 17.16 4.28 15.31
N GLY A 72 16.90 5.51 14.86
CA GLY A 72 16.53 6.62 15.74
C GLY A 72 15.06 6.58 16.16
N ILE A 73 14.66 7.46 17.08
CA ILE A 73 13.25 7.70 17.41
C ILE A 73 12.52 8.33 16.22
N GLY A 74 11.20 8.17 16.16
CA GLY A 74 10.37 8.79 15.13
C GLY A 74 10.12 7.86 13.95
N CYS A 75 10.07 8.44 12.75
CA CYS A 75 9.92 7.66 11.52
C CYS A 75 11.08 6.67 11.30
N HIS A 76 12.23 6.87 11.93
CA HIS A 76 13.37 5.97 11.81
C HIS A 76 13.13 4.61 12.50
N VAL A 77 12.29 4.56 13.55
CA VAL A 77 11.90 3.29 14.19
C VAL A 77 11.22 2.37 13.19
N MET A 78 10.38 2.92 12.30
CA MET A 78 9.70 2.13 11.27
C MET A 78 10.67 1.41 10.33
N ALA A 79 11.90 1.92 10.15
CA ALA A 79 12.92 1.25 9.33
C ALA A 79 13.26 -0.14 9.87
N THR A 80 13.15 -0.38 11.18
CA THR A 80 13.38 -1.70 11.79
C THR A 80 12.34 -2.74 11.38
N SER A 81 11.12 -2.31 11.05
CA SER A 81 10.06 -3.20 10.55
C SER A 81 10.03 -3.27 9.02
N ILE A 82 10.41 -2.19 8.33
CA ILE A 82 10.38 -2.09 6.86
C ILE A 82 11.65 -2.71 6.22
N TYR A 83 12.79 -2.56 6.89
CA TYR A 83 14.10 -3.06 6.46
C TYR A 83 14.82 -3.76 7.63
N PRO A 84 14.22 -4.84 8.20
CA PRO A 84 14.73 -5.48 9.41
C PRO A 84 16.14 -6.04 9.27
N GLU A 85 16.56 -6.42 8.07
CA GLU A 85 17.91 -6.90 7.81
C GLU A 85 18.97 -5.81 7.97
N MET A 86 18.61 -4.57 7.63
CA MET A 86 19.52 -3.43 7.59
C MET A 86 19.45 -2.57 8.84
N ASN A 87 18.27 -2.44 9.46
CA ASN A 87 18.02 -1.51 10.56
C ASN A 87 17.81 -2.25 11.88
N LYS A 88 18.68 -2.02 12.85
CA LYS A 88 18.72 -2.68 14.16
C LYS A 88 18.59 -1.63 15.27
N LEU A 89 18.29 -2.12 16.48
CA LEU A 89 18.39 -1.40 17.77
C LEU A 89 17.73 -0.01 17.79
N THR A 90 16.71 0.15 18.63
CA THR A 90 16.15 1.46 18.96
C THR A 90 16.68 1.92 20.32
N THR A 91 16.74 3.23 20.53
CA THR A 91 17.14 3.84 21.79
C THR A 91 16.23 5.02 22.12
N HIS A 92 16.37 5.60 23.31
CA HIS A 92 15.64 6.80 23.72
C HIS A 92 16.14 8.04 22.95
N MET A 93 15.30 9.07 22.88
CA MET A 93 15.61 10.32 22.19
C MET A 93 16.87 10.97 22.78
N GLY A 94 17.86 11.27 21.94
CA GLY A 94 19.16 11.82 22.33
C GLY A 94 20.26 10.77 22.52
N GLY A 95 19.90 9.50 22.67
CA GLY A 95 20.84 8.39 22.80
C GLY A 95 21.29 7.80 21.46
N GLU A 96 20.79 8.30 20.33
CA GLU A 96 21.08 7.77 19.00
C GLU A 96 22.59 7.71 18.70
N GLY A 97 23.09 6.52 18.37
CA GLY A 97 24.47 6.25 18.01
C GLY A 97 25.39 5.97 19.20
N ALA A 98 25.04 6.44 20.40
CA ALA A 98 25.84 6.23 21.61
C ALA A 98 26.05 4.75 21.98
N PRO A 99 25.08 3.82 21.80
CA PRO A 99 25.31 2.39 22.04
C PRO A 99 26.50 1.81 21.25
N TRP A 100 26.82 2.38 20.09
CA TRP A 100 27.96 1.96 19.28
C TRP A 100 29.30 2.18 19.99
N ILE A 101 29.41 3.19 20.85
CA ILE A 101 30.63 3.47 21.63
C ILE A 101 31.05 2.24 22.44
N GLY A 102 30.09 1.57 23.09
CA GLY A 102 30.34 0.34 23.85
C GLY A 102 30.44 -0.91 22.98
N GLN A 103 29.78 -0.95 21.82
CA GLN A 103 29.72 -2.13 20.96
C GLN A 103 30.91 -2.25 20.01
N ALA A 104 31.49 -1.13 19.56
CA ALA A 104 32.51 -1.10 18.52
C ALA A 104 33.72 -1.98 18.82
N ALA A 105 34.19 -1.99 20.08
CA ALA A 105 35.34 -2.79 20.50
C ALA A 105 35.10 -4.31 20.48
N PHE A 106 33.84 -4.75 20.48
CA PHE A 106 33.44 -6.16 20.50
C PHE A 106 32.77 -6.61 19.19
N SER A 107 32.72 -5.74 18.19
CA SER A 107 32.07 -6.00 16.91
C SER A 107 33.08 -6.38 15.83
N LYS A 108 32.72 -7.32 14.96
CA LYS A 108 33.45 -7.59 13.71
C LYS A 108 33.08 -6.62 12.58
N VAL A 109 31.98 -5.88 12.76
CA VAL A 109 31.54 -4.86 11.81
C VAL A 109 32.33 -3.59 12.10
N PRO A 110 33.10 -3.04 11.14
CA PRO A 110 34.00 -1.92 11.41
C PRO A 110 33.29 -0.56 11.52
N HIS A 111 32.04 -0.47 11.07
CA HIS A 111 31.28 0.77 10.90
C HIS A 111 29.78 0.54 10.96
N VAL A 112 29.03 1.50 11.50
CA VAL A 112 27.56 1.54 11.43
C VAL A 112 27.06 2.90 10.97
N PHE A 113 25.84 2.93 10.44
CA PHE A 113 25.09 4.17 10.21
C PHE A 113 24.15 4.44 11.38
N GLN A 114 23.91 5.70 11.75
CA GLN A 114 22.86 6.08 12.70
C GLN A 114 21.84 6.98 12.01
N ASN A 115 20.58 6.55 11.95
CA ASN A 115 19.50 7.44 11.49
C ASN A 115 19.13 8.42 12.61
N LEU A 116 19.11 9.72 12.31
CA LEU A 116 18.82 10.77 13.28
C LEU A 116 17.92 11.83 12.63
N GLY A 117 16.77 12.14 13.22
CA GLY A 117 15.91 13.22 12.73
C GLY A 117 16.43 14.59 13.16
N ASP A 118 16.13 15.64 12.41
CA ASP A 118 16.43 17.04 12.75
C ASP A 118 15.88 17.49 14.10
N GLY A 119 14.64 17.11 14.44
CA GLY A 119 14.06 17.40 15.76
C GLY A 119 14.82 16.72 16.91
N THR A 120 15.22 15.46 16.74
CA THR A 120 16.02 14.75 17.76
C THR A 120 17.44 15.28 17.82
N TYR A 121 18.04 15.58 16.67
CA TYR A 121 19.34 16.24 16.58
C TYR A 121 19.34 17.51 17.43
N PHE A 122 18.32 18.38 17.25
CA PHE A 122 18.19 19.62 17.99
C PHE A 122 17.97 19.42 19.48
N HIS A 123 17.05 18.52 19.87
CA HIS A 123 16.68 18.29 21.27
C HIS A 123 17.90 17.87 22.12
N SER A 124 18.65 16.85 21.68
CA SER A 124 19.83 16.36 22.41
C SER A 124 20.75 15.44 21.60
N GLY A 125 20.37 15.06 20.38
CA GLY A 125 21.12 14.10 19.56
C GLY A 125 22.51 14.58 19.15
N TYR A 126 22.74 15.89 19.04
CA TYR A 126 24.08 16.42 18.76
C TYR A 126 25.10 16.07 19.86
N LEU A 127 24.66 15.89 21.11
CA LEU A 127 25.53 15.47 22.22
C LEU A 127 26.04 14.04 22.02
N ALA A 128 25.22 13.15 21.47
CA ALA A 128 25.65 11.79 21.14
C ALA A 128 26.69 11.78 20.02
N ILE A 129 26.56 12.66 19.02
CA ILE A 129 27.57 12.83 17.96
C ILE A 129 28.91 13.26 18.56
N ARG A 130 28.89 14.28 19.43
CA ARG A 130 30.09 14.73 20.15
C ARG A 130 30.75 13.60 20.95
N ALA A 131 29.95 12.80 21.65
CA ALA A 131 30.46 11.65 22.40
C ALA A 131 31.12 10.60 21.48
N ALA A 132 30.52 10.31 20.33
CA ALA A 132 31.09 9.40 19.34
C ALA A 132 32.42 9.93 18.75
N VAL A 133 32.52 11.25 18.51
CA VAL A 133 33.77 11.89 18.06
C VAL A 133 34.86 11.72 19.11
N SER A 134 34.56 12.01 20.38
CA SER A 134 35.49 11.86 21.50
C SER A 134 35.97 10.42 21.68
N ALA A 135 35.04 9.45 21.52
CA ALA A 135 35.34 8.02 21.59
C ALA A 135 36.13 7.49 20.38
N LYS A 136 36.32 8.29 19.32
CA LYS A 136 37.04 7.92 18.09
C LYS A 136 36.49 6.64 17.42
N VAL A 137 35.19 6.41 17.52
CA VAL A 137 34.54 5.26 16.86
C VAL A 137 34.18 5.59 15.41
N ASN A 138 34.13 4.56 14.56
CA ASN A 138 33.76 4.68 13.16
C ASN A 138 32.23 4.60 13.03
N ILE A 139 31.59 5.73 12.72
CA ILE A 139 30.13 5.82 12.59
C ILE A 139 29.75 6.95 11.64
N THR A 140 28.73 6.72 10.81
CA THR A 140 28.12 7.77 9.99
C THR A 140 26.76 8.16 10.53
N TYR A 141 26.61 9.39 10.99
CA TYR A 141 25.30 9.93 11.36
C TYR A 141 24.58 10.44 10.11
N LYS A 142 23.36 9.92 9.87
CA LYS A 142 22.45 10.39 8.83
C LYS A 142 21.44 11.33 9.48
N ILE A 143 21.73 12.62 9.43
CA ILE A 143 20.85 13.69 9.93
C ILE A 143 19.81 13.98 8.84
N LEU A 144 18.59 13.51 9.06
CA LEU A 144 17.49 13.55 8.10
C LEU A 144 16.66 14.81 8.35
N TYR A 145 17.02 15.88 7.65
CA TYR A 145 16.38 17.19 7.74
C TYR A 145 15.12 17.21 6.89
N ASN A 146 13.97 17.32 7.55
CA ASN A 146 12.66 17.23 6.93
C ASN A 146 11.76 18.45 7.21
N ASP A 147 12.27 19.43 7.97
CA ASP A 147 11.66 20.73 8.25
C ASP A 147 10.36 20.64 9.09
N ALA A 148 10.11 19.51 9.76
CA ALA A 148 8.95 19.32 10.61
C ALA A 148 9.10 18.13 11.57
N VAL A 149 8.59 18.25 12.79
CA VAL A 149 8.40 17.09 13.68
C VAL A 149 7.26 16.22 13.12
N ALA A 150 7.63 15.31 12.22
CA ALA A 150 6.68 14.67 11.30
C ALA A 150 5.60 13.84 12.01
N MET A 151 5.91 13.23 13.15
CA MET A 151 4.97 12.38 13.88
C MET A 151 4.01 13.14 14.80
N THR A 152 4.19 14.45 15.00
CA THR A 152 3.33 15.28 15.88
C THR A 152 2.30 16.11 15.09
N GLY A 153 2.03 15.71 13.85
CA GLY A 153 1.15 16.48 12.95
C GLY A 153 1.87 17.64 12.24
N GLY A 154 3.21 17.64 12.22
CA GLY A 154 4.02 18.63 11.53
C GLY A 154 4.16 19.93 12.32
N GLN A 155 4.41 19.81 13.63
CA GLN A 155 4.86 20.93 14.46
C GLN A 155 6.28 21.33 14.02
N PRO A 156 6.65 22.62 14.13
CA PRO A 156 8.04 23.02 13.95
C PRO A 156 8.92 22.36 15.04
N VAL A 157 10.22 22.27 14.77
CA VAL A 157 11.20 21.97 15.83
C VAL A 157 11.17 23.14 16.83
N ASP A 158 11.36 22.86 18.12
CA ASP A 158 11.49 23.92 19.12
C ASP A 158 12.73 24.77 18.78
N GLY A 159 12.55 26.04 18.41
CA GLY A 159 13.65 26.93 17.97
C GLY A 159 13.89 26.96 16.45
N THR A 160 15.05 27.48 16.04
CA THR A 160 15.42 27.61 14.62
C THR A 160 16.65 26.76 14.32
N THR A 161 16.49 25.75 13.45
CA THR A 161 17.59 24.98 12.90
C THR A 161 17.56 25.05 11.38
N SER A 162 18.72 24.96 10.74
CA SER A 162 18.87 25.00 9.30
C SER A 162 19.99 24.07 8.87
N VAL A 163 19.97 23.62 7.63
CA VAL A 163 21.06 22.79 7.09
C VAL A 163 22.44 23.47 7.23
N PRO A 164 22.62 24.77 6.92
CA PRO A 164 23.87 25.47 7.20
C PRO A 164 24.28 25.45 8.67
N HIS A 165 23.36 25.69 9.62
CA HIS A 165 23.67 25.64 11.05
C HIS A 165 24.13 24.25 11.49
N ILE A 166 23.42 23.20 11.06
CA ILE A 166 23.80 21.81 11.35
C ILE A 166 25.21 21.54 10.78
N ALA A 167 25.47 21.91 9.53
CA ALA A 167 26.76 21.69 8.90
C ALA A 167 27.90 22.41 9.64
N GLN A 168 27.71 23.67 10.03
CA GLN A 168 28.68 24.45 10.79
C GLN A 168 28.97 23.82 12.16
N GLN A 169 27.92 23.42 12.89
CA GLN A 169 28.07 22.76 14.18
C GLN A 169 28.83 21.44 14.03
N MET A 170 28.45 20.59 13.08
CA MET A 170 29.14 19.31 12.84
C MET A 170 30.60 19.50 12.43
N ALA A 171 30.91 20.51 11.62
CA ALA A 171 32.29 20.84 11.29
C ALA A 171 33.08 21.28 12.54
N ALA A 172 32.47 22.10 13.41
CA ALA A 172 33.08 22.55 14.67
C ALA A 172 33.28 21.41 15.69
N GLU A 173 32.40 20.40 15.72
CA GLU A 173 32.59 19.19 16.53
C GLU A 173 33.76 18.32 16.05
N GLY A 174 34.34 18.59 14.87
CA GLY A 174 35.48 17.84 14.33
C GLY A 174 35.10 16.62 13.50
N VAL A 175 33.86 16.57 12.99
CA VAL A 175 33.42 15.54 12.03
C VAL A 175 34.32 15.55 10.79
N LYS A 176 34.80 14.38 10.38
CA LYS A 176 35.83 14.25 9.34
C LYS A 176 35.33 14.54 7.94
N ARG A 177 34.06 14.28 7.68
CA ARG A 177 33.46 14.35 6.35
C ARG A 177 31.96 14.63 6.47
N ILE A 178 31.48 15.67 5.76
CA ILE A 178 30.07 16.06 5.74
C ILE A 178 29.55 16.02 4.30
N ALA A 179 28.60 15.13 4.02
CA ALA A 179 27.92 15.04 2.73
C ALA A 179 26.51 15.63 2.85
N LEU A 180 26.25 16.74 2.16
CA LEU A 180 24.91 17.31 2.01
C LEU A 180 24.23 16.68 0.79
N VAL A 181 23.13 15.99 1.03
CA VAL A 181 22.34 15.29 0.03
C VAL A 181 20.96 15.93 -0.08
N THR A 182 20.54 16.31 -1.28
CA THR A 182 19.24 16.96 -1.54
C THR A 182 18.59 16.42 -2.81
N GLU A 183 17.26 16.57 -2.92
CA GLU A 183 16.53 16.32 -4.17
C GLU A 183 16.61 17.51 -5.15
N ASP A 184 16.99 18.69 -4.65
CA ASP A 184 17.09 19.92 -5.41
C ASP A 184 18.40 20.63 -5.09
N LEU A 185 19.36 20.50 -6.02
CA LEU A 185 20.69 21.12 -5.92
C LEU A 185 20.64 22.64 -5.99
N SER A 186 19.61 23.21 -6.63
CA SER A 186 19.51 24.67 -6.82
C SER A 186 19.34 25.43 -5.52
N ARG A 187 18.80 24.78 -4.48
CA ARG A 187 18.69 25.32 -3.10
C ARG A 187 20.05 25.70 -2.48
N TYR A 188 21.13 25.13 -3.00
CA TYR A 188 22.51 25.37 -2.55
C TYR A 188 23.39 25.85 -3.70
N ALA A 189 22.81 26.64 -4.62
CA ALA A 189 23.55 27.36 -5.64
C ALA A 189 24.52 28.37 -4.99
N ASP A 190 24.05 29.10 -3.97
CA ASP A 190 24.91 29.83 -3.04
C ASP A 190 25.37 28.90 -1.91
N ARG A 191 26.68 28.81 -1.70
CA ARG A 191 27.33 27.96 -0.70
C ARG A 191 28.12 28.75 0.33
N SER A 192 28.03 30.08 0.33
CA SER A 192 28.77 30.97 1.24
C SER A 192 28.57 30.63 2.72
N ASN A 193 27.37 30.14 3.08
CA ASN A 193 27.01 29.76 4.45
C ASN A 193 27.36 28.31 4.83
N LEU A 194 27.91 27.52 3.90
CA LEU A 194 28.33 26.13 4.16
C LEU A 194 29.83 26.06 4.49
N PRO A 195 30.24 25.27 5.49
CA PRO A 195 31.65 25.01 5.74
C PRO A 195 32.36 24.38 4.54
N ALA A 196 33.65 24.67 4.37
CA ALA A 196 34.45 24.16 3.25
C ALA A 196 34.52 22.62 3.15
N VAL A 197 34.33 21.91 4.26
CA VAL A 197 34.32 20.44 4.32
C VAL A 197 33.06 19.80 3.73
N VAL A 198 32.01 20.59 3.46
CA VAL A 198 30.73 20.09 2.96
C VAL A 198 30.78 19.87 1.45
N THR A 199 30.41 18.67 1.01
CA THR A 199 30.17 18.38 -0.41
C THR A 199 28.67 18.28 -0.70
N LEU A 200 28.20 18.85 -1.81
CA LEU A 200 26.80 18.80 -2.23
C LEU A 200 26.55 17.68 -3.25
N HIS A 201 25.51 16.89 -3.04
CA HIS A 201 25.16 15.74 -3.88
C HIS A 201 23.65 15.63 -4.13
N ASP A 202 23.30 15.06 -5.29
CA ASP A 202 21.94 14.63 -5.60
C ASP A 202 21.63 13.33 -4.84
N ARG A 203 20.40 13.20 -4.32
CA ARG A 203 19.93 11.98 -3.63
C ARG A 203 20.10 10.68 -4.42
N LYS A 204 20.24 10.71 -5.75
CA LYS A 204 20.51 9.51 -6.55
C LYS A 204 21.88 8.88 -6.25
N HIS A 205 22.83 9.65 -5.71
CA HIS A 205 24.17 9.20 -5.34
C HIS A 205 24.27 8.70 -3.88
N MET A 206 23.13 8.53 -3.20
CA MET A 206 23.09 8.15 -1.78
C MET A 206 23.80 6.82 -1.46
N ASP A 207 23.76 5.82 -2.35
CA ASP A 207 24.48 4.55 -2.13
C ASP A 207 26.00 4.76 -2.25
N ASP A 208 26.46 5.46 -3.29
CA ASP A 208 27.87 5.75 -3.55
C ASP A 208 28.49 6.50 -2.37
N ILE A 209 27.80 7.54 -1.87
CA ILE A 209 28.24 8.35 -0.73
C ILE A 209 28.32 7.48 0.53
N GLN A 210 27.31 6.66 0.80
CA GLN A 210 27.35 5.79 1.98
C GLN A 210 28.52 4.78 1.91
N ARG A 211 28.84 4.25 0.71
CA ARG A 211 30.00 3.38 0.50
C ARG A 211 31.33 4.09 0.71
N GLU A 212 31.47 5.34 0.26
CA GLU A 212 32.63 6.18 0.59
C GLU A 212 32.76 6.34 2.11
N LEU A 213 31.68 6.77 2.78
CA LEU A 213 31.72 7.16 4.20
C LEU A 213 31.96 5.99 5.16
N ARG A 214 31.55 4.76 4.81
CA ARG A 214 31.74 3.60 5.70
C ARG A 214 33.20 3.13 5.79
N GLU A 215 34.03 3.48 4.80
CA GLU A 215 35.45 3.13 4.77
C GLU A 215 36.33 4.21 5.42
N LEU A 216 35.75 5.37 5.78
CA LEU A 216 36.49 6.45 6.42
C LEU A 216 36.53 6.25 7.95
N PRO A 217 37.73 6.33 8.58
CA PRO A 217 37.86 6.23 10.02
C PRO A 217 37.33 7.50 10.72
N GLY A 218 36.76 7.29 11.91
CA GLY A 218 36.15 8.32 12.73
C GLY A 218 34.68 8.61 12.39
N VAL A 219 34.20 9.75 12.87
CA VAL A 219 32.80 10.15 12.70
C VAL A 219 32.62 10.93 11.41
N THR A 220 31.63 10.52 10.62
CA THR A 220 31.19 11.20 9.39
C THR A 220 29.69 11.53 9.45
N VAL A 221 29.24 12.50 8.66
CA VAL A 221 27.84 12.95 8.66
C VAL A 221 27.29 13.02 7.24
N ILE A 222 26.07 12.50 7.06
CA ILE A 222 25.21 12.82 5.92
C ILE A 222 24.11 13.74 6.43
N ILE A 223 23.99 14.94 5.85
CA ILE A 223 22.81 15.79 6.03
C ILE A 223 21.90 15.54 4.83
N TYR A 224 20.78 14.86 5.05
CA TYR A 224 19.81 14.55 4.00
C TYR A 224 18.67 15.55 4.07
N ASP A 225 18.68 16.55 3.19
CA ASP A 225 17.71 17.62 3.11
C ASP A 225 16.57 17.26 2.16
N GLN A 226 15.43 16.87 2.72
CA GLN A 226 14.21 16.65 1.95
C GLN A 226 12.97 16.79 2.84
N THR A 227 12.10 17.75 2.51
CA THR A 227 10.88 18.03 3.27
C THR A 227 10.01 16.78 3.45
N CYS A 228 9.43 16.62 4.64
CA CYS A 228 8.52 15.54 4.96
C CYS A 228 7.38 15.40 3.92
N ALA A 229 7.13 14.17 3.46
CA ALA A 229 6.09 13.90 2.46
C ALA A 229 4.68 14.33 2.91
N ALA A 230 4.33 14.11 4.18
CA ALA A 230 3.04 14.55 4.71
C ALA A 230 2.93 16.08 4.72
N GLU A 231 4.03 16.76 5.03
CA GLU A 231 4.09 18.22 5.07
C GLU A 231 4.02 18.84 3.68
N LYS A 232 4.74 18.28 2.69
CA LYS A 232 4.61 18.67 1.28
C LYS A 232 3.14 18.63 0.83
N ARG A 233 2.41 17.56 1.18
CA ARG A 233 0.98 17.44 0.86
C ARG A 233 0.14 18.52 1.56
N ARG A 234 0.41 18.80 2.84
CA ARG A 234 -0.29 19.82 3.63
C ARG A 234 -0.08 21.22 3.03
N ARG A 235 1.17 21.61 2.80
CA ARG A 235 1.54 22.92 2.24
C ARG A 235 1.04 23.09 0.81
N ARG A 236 1.07 22.06 -0.05
CA ARG A 236 0.47 22.09 -1.39
C ARG A 236 -1.04 22.37 -1.37
N LYS A 237 -1.77 21.80 -0.42
CA LYS A 237 -3.22 22.11 -0.25
C LYS A 237 -3.48 23.56 0.15
N LYS A 238 -2.51 24.21 0.82
CA LYS A 238 -2.55 25.62 1.22
C LYS A 238 -1.88 26.57 0.21
N ASN A 239 -1.37 26.05 -0.92
CA ASN A 239 -0.56 26.79 -1.89
C ASN A 239 0.77 27.35 -1.32
N GLU A 240 1.30 26.74 -0.25
CA GLU A 240 2.56 27.14 0.42
C GLU A 240 3.78 26.30 -0.04
N PHE A 241 3.59 25.40 -1.00
CA PHE A 241 4.68 24.55 -1.53
C PHE A 241 4.42 24.24 -3.00
N PRO A 242 5.46 24.16 -3.86
CA PRO A 242 5.30 23.85 -5.27
C PRO A 242 4.53 22.55 -5.50
N ASP A 243 3.48 22.62 -6.32
CA ASP A 243 2.75 21.44 -6.78
C ASP A 243 3.13 21.12 -8.23
N PRO A 244 3.93 20.06 -8.48
CA PRO A 244 4.32 19.70 -9.83
C PRO A 244 3.09 19.39 -10.68
N ASN A 245 3.02 20.01 -11.86
CA ASN A 245 1.95 19.77 -12.85
C ASN A 245 2.22 18.49 -13.66
N GLN A 246 2.52 17.41 -12.94
CA GLN A 246 2.87 16.12 -13.50
C GLN A 246 2.30 15.00 -12.65
N ARG A 247 1.74 13.97 -13.29
CA ARG A 247 1.25 12.75 -12.66
C ARG A 247 1.82 11.50 -13.33
N MET A 248 1.91 10.43 -12.56
CA MET A 248 2.41 9.15 -13.04
C MET A 248 1.24 8.19 -13.25
N VAL A 249 1.18 7.60 -14.43
CA VAL A 249 0.16 6.62 -14.85
C VAL A 249 0.84 5.34 -15.29
N ILE A 250 0.22 4.19 -15.02
CA ILE A 250 0.67 2.89 -15.50
C ILE A 250 -0.33 2.41 -16.55
N ASN A 251 0.15 2.11 -17.75
CA ASN A 251 -0.61 1.33 -18.73
C ASN A 251 -0.67 -0.13 -18.24
N GLU A 252 -1.84 -0.57 -17.78
CA GLU A 252 -2.02 -1.90 -17.19
C GLU A 252 -1.79 -3.04 -18.18
N ALA A 253 -2.03 -2.79 -19.47
CA ALA A 253 -1.87 -3.79 -20.52
C ALA A 253 -0.39 -4.09 -20.79
N VAL A 254 0.47 -3.08 -20.64
CA VAL A 254 1.94 -3.20 -20.72
C VAL A 254 2.55 -3.70 -19.41
N CYS A 255 1.92 -3.44 -18.27
CA CYS A 255 2.42 -3.85 -16.97
C CYS A 255 2.49 -5.39 -16.86
N GLU A 256 3.63 -5.92 -16.42
CA GLU A 256 3.80 -7.36 -16.13
C GLU A 256 3.51 -7.73 -14.67
N GLY A 257 3.19 -6.74 -13.82
CA GLY A 257 2.89 -6.99 -12.41
C GLY A 257 4.11 -7.40 -11.57
N CYS A 258 5.33 -7.19 -12.09
CA CYS A 258 6.59 -7.67 -11.52
C CYS A 258 6.95 -7.11 -10.14
N GLY A 259 6.35 -5.97 -9.75
CA GLY A 259 6.56 -5.36 -8.43
C GLY A 259 7.84 -4.54 -8.28
N ASP A 260 8.70 -4.46 -9.30
CA ASP A 260 9.98 -3.72 -9.19
C ASP A 260 9.77 -2.23 -8.87
N CYS A 261 8.71 -1.59 -9.39
CA CYS A 261 8.34 -0.23 -8.98
C CYS A 261 8.07 -0.10 -7.48
N GLY A 262 7.53 -1.13 -6.84
CA GLY A 262 7.36 -1.23 -5.39
C GLY A 262 8.69 -1.41 -4.66
N ILE A 263 9.58 -2.29 -5.15
CA ILE A 263 10.92 -2.52 -4.59
C ILE A 263 11.77 -1.23 -4.62
N GLN A 264 11.76 -0.52 -5.74
CA GLN A 264 12.53 0.71 -5.92
C GLN A 264 11.99 1.87 -5.06
N SER A 265 10.67 2.03 -4.95
CA SER A 265 10.06 3.21 -4.32
C SER A 265 9.52 3.00 -2.91
N ASN A 266 9.24 1.76 -2.52
CA ASN A 266 8.54 1.38 -1.29
C ASN A 266 7.26 2.22 -1.07
N CYS A 267 6.53 2.47 -2.18
CA CYS A 267 5.42 3.43 -2.22
C CYS A 267 4.07 2.73 -2.07
N VAL A 268 3.31 3.15 -1.06
CA VAL A 268 1.96 2.64 -0.76
C VAL A 268 0.86 3.14 -1.71
N SER A 269 1.17 4.10 -2.59
CA SER A 269 0.24 4.52 -3.67
C SER A 269 0.31 3.63 -4.89
N ILE A 270 1.20 2.63 -4.93
CA ILE A 270 1.19 1.59 -5.96
C ILE A 270 0.26 0.49 -5.46
N LEU A 271 -0.90 0.36 -6.08
CA LEU A 271 -1.93 -0.60 -5.71
C LEU A 271 -2.00 -1.77 -6.72
N PRO A 272 -2.48 -2.95 -6.31
CA PRO A 272 -2.81 -4.01 -7.25
C PRO A 272 -3.98 -3.57 -8.13
N LYS A 273 -4.02 -4.11 -9.34
CA LYS A 273 -5.18 -4.04 -10.22
C LYS A 273 -5.39 -5.40 -10.86
N GLU A 274 -6.46 -6.09 -10.49
CA GLU A 274 -6.79 -7.37 -11.10
C GLU A 274 -7.28 -7.16 -12.53
N THR A 275 -6.71 -7.92 -13.46
CA THR A 275 -7.08 -7.89 -14.88
C THR A 275 -7.23 -9.30 -15.39
N GLU A 276 -7.81 -9.45 -16.58
CA GLU A 276 -7.93 -10.74 -17.26
C GLU A 276 -6.57 -11.42 -17.55
N PHE A 277 -5.50 -10.62 -17.64
CA PHE A 277 -4.13 -11.09 -17.88
C PHE A 277 -3.32 -11.13 -16.56
N GLY A 278 -4.01 -11.32 -15.44
CA GLY A 278 -3.44 -11.39 -14.10
C GLY A 278 -3.27 -10.05 -13.41
N ARG A 279 -2.70 -10.07 -12.21
CA ARG A 279 -2.50 -8.90 -11.36
C ARG A 279 -1.51 -7.90 -11.96
N LYS A 280 -1.96 -6.67 -12.14
CA LYS A 280 -1.17 -5.52 -12.62
C LYS A 280 -0.98 -4.49 -11.51
N ARG A 281 -0.40 -3.34 -11.84
CA ARG A 281 -0.18 -2.22 -10.92
C ARG A 281 -0.94 -0.99 -11.40
N GLN A 282 -1.42 -0.20 -10.46
CA GLN A 282 -1.98 1.12 -10.72
C GLN A 282 -1.45 2.12 -9.70
N ILE A 283 -1.49 3.41 -10.04
CA ILE A 283 -1.16 4.50 -9.11
C ILE A 283 -2.46 5.10 -8.60
N ASP A 284 -2.65 5.06 -7.29
CA ASP A 284 -3.70 5.83 -6.63
C ASP A 284 -3.36 7.32 -6.70
N GLN A 285 -4.11 8.05 -7.52
CA GLN A 285 -3.90 9.47 -7.79
C GLN A 285 -4.28 10.37 -6.60
N SER A 286 -5.10 9.88 -5.66
CA SER A 286 -5.57 10.61 -4.49
C SER A 286 -4.54 10.59 -3.36
N SER A 287 -3.80 9.48 -3.21
CA SER A 287 -2.73 9.34 -2.21
C SER A 287 -1.33 9.68 -2.73
N CYS A 288 -1.12 9.70 -4.05
CA CYS A 288 0.18 9.98 -4.66
C CYS A 288 0.75 11.35 -4.25
N ASN A 289 1.99 11.38 -3.78
CA ASN A 289 2.68 12.60 -3.35
C ASN A 289 3.67 13.18 -4.37
N LYS A 290 3.65 12.68 -5.61
CA LYS A 290 4.43 13.24 -6.73
C LYS A 290 5.96 13.28 -6.51
N ASP A 291 6.51 12.22 -5.91
CA ASP A 291 7.98 12.02 -5.77
C ASP A 291 8.60 11.26 -6.96
N TYR A 292 7.76 10.58 -7.75
CA TYR A 292 8.12 9.87 -8.99
C TYR A 292 9.17 8.75 -8.88
N SER A 293 9.66 8.40 -7.68
CA SER A 293 10.62 7.29 -7.50
C SER A 293 10.10 5.93 -7.99
N CYS A 294 8.78 5.73 -8.10
CA CYS A 294 8.20 4.54 -8.72
C CYS A 294 8.63 4.35 -10.18
N ALA A 295 8.92 5.45 -10.89
CA ALA A 295 9.41 5.40 -12.25
C ALA A 295 10.86 4.90 -12.35
N LYS A 296 11.59 4.72 -11.25
CA LYS A 296 12.89 4.05 -11.24
C LYS A 296 12.76 2.55 -11.53
N GLY A 297 11.59 1.95 -11.27
CA GLY A 297 11.36 0.55 -11.60
C GLY A 297 11.50 0.30 -13.10
N PHE A 298 12.20 -0.76 -13.49
CA PHE A 298 12.52 -1.06 -14.89
C PHE A 298 11.30 -1.64 -15.62
N CYS A 299 10.43 -0.73 -16.06
CA CYS A 299 9.16 -1.07 -16.70
C CYS A 299 8.76 0.03 -17.71
N PRO A 300 8.40 -0.33 -18.95
CA PRO A 300 7.98 0.61 -19.98
C PRO A 300 6.52 1.05 -19.85
N SER A 301 5.76 0.52 -18.88
CA SER A 301 4.35 0.87 -18.67
C SER A 301 4.12 2.25 -18.06
N PHE A 302 5.18 2.90 -17.56
CA PHE A 302 5.09 4.18 -16.86
C PHE A 302 5.01 5.35 -17.84
N VAL A 303 3.89 6.07 -17.78
CA VAL A 303 3.66 7.31 -18.53
C VAL A 303 3.57 8.48 -17.57
N THR A 304 4.38 9.48 -17.85
CA THR A 304 4.33 10.79 -17.24
C THR A 304 3.28 11.61 -17.97
N VAL A 305 2.24 12.04 -17.27
CA VAL A 305 1.22 12.98 -17.76
C VAL A 305 1.58 14.36 -17.24
N GLU A 306 1.85 15.31 -18.12
CA GLU A 306 2.10 16.73 -17.81
C GLU A 306 0.89 17.55 -18.21
N GLY A 307 0.49 18.51 -17.38
CA GLY A 307 -0.76 19.23 -17.59
C GLY A 307 -2.01 18.40 -17.27
N GLY A 308 -3.16 18.96 -17.62
CA GLY A 308 -4.48 18.44 -17.27
C GLY A 308 -4.76 18.41 -15.76
N THR A 309 -6.02 18.23 -15.41
CA THR A 309 -6.45 17.99 -14.03
C THR A 309 -7.13 16.64 -13.91
N LEU A 310 -7.13 16.07 -12.70
CA LEU A 310 -7.93 14.88 -12.44
C LEU A 310 -9.40 15.24 -12.66
N LYS A 311 -10.08 14.42 -13.45
CA LYS A 311 -11.50 14.61 -13.75
C LYS A 311 -12.30 14.44 -12.46
N LYS A 312 -13.05 15.46 -12.08
CA LYS A 312 -13.96 15.36 -10.92
C LYS A 312 -15.18 14.53 -11.30
N SER A 313 -15.60 13.64 -10.39
CA SER A 313 -16.85 12.91 -10.60
C SER A 313 -18.03 13.88 -10.64
N LYS A 314 -18.86 13.73 -11.68
CA LYS A 314 -20.17 14.39 -11.77
C LYS A 314 -21.31 13.47 -11.34
N ALA A 315 -21.01 12.22 -10.99
CA ALA A 315 -22.01 11.20 -10.66
C ALA A 315 -22.77 11.53 -9.37
N GLY A 316 -22.11 12.13 -8.38
CA GLY A 316 -22.72 12.54 -7.12
C GLY A 316 -23.37 13.93 -7.12
N VAL A 317 -23.32 14.68 -8.23
CA VAL A 317 -23.82 16.07 -8.31
C VAL A 317 -25.17 16.10 -9.01
N SER A 318 -26.22 16.54 -8.31
CA SER A 318 -27.53 16.81 -8.92
C SER A 318 -27.42 17.94 -9.95
N LYS A 319 -28.07 17.79 -11.12
CA LYS A 319 -28.10 18.87 -12.13
C LYS A 319 -28.77 20.11 -11.53
N PRO A 320 -28.26 21.33 -11.77
CA PRO A 320 -28.93 22.56 -11.34
C PRO A 320 -30.36 22.60 -11.87
N GLY A 321 -31.36 22.78 -11.00
CA GLY A 321 -32.78 22.83 -11.35
C GLY A 321 -33.53 21.49 -11.39
N ALA A 322 -32.87 20.36 -11.13
CA ALA A 322 -33.57 19.09 -10.93
C ALA A 322 -34.12 19.00 -9.50
N ILE A 323 -35.42 18.73 -9.35
CA ILE A 323 -36.01 18.24 -8.09
C ILE A 323 -35.18 17.03 -7.66
N ASP A 324 -34.73 16.98 -6.39
CA ASP A 324 -33.91 15.89 -5.88
C ASP A 324 -34.70 14.58 -6.03
N ALA A 325 -34.41 13.83 -7.10
CA ALA A 325 -35.15 12.63 -7.48
C ALA A 325 -35.11 11.54 -6.39
N TRP A 326 -34.30 11.72 -5.35
CA TRP A 326 -34.11 10.82 -4.22
C TRP A 326 -35.23 10.89 -3.17
N GLY A 327 -36.02 11.97 -3.13
CA GLY A 327 -37.07 12.16 -2.13
C GLY A 327 -36.53 12.36 -0.71
N ALA A 328 -37.44 12.53 0.25
CA ALA A 328 -37.09 12.62 1.66
C ALA A 328 -36.62 11.26 2.20
N LEU A 329 -35.55 11.26 2.99
CA LEU A 329 -35.07 10.06 3.67
C LEU A 329 -35.85 9.84 4.98
N PRO A 330 -36.20 8.60 5.34
CA PRO A 330 -36.85 8.31 6.62
C PRO A 330 -35.94 8.72 7.78
N GLU A 331 -36.51 9.26 8.86
CA GLU A 331 -35.74 9.53 10.08
C GLU A 331 -35.55 8.24 10.90
N PRO A 332 -34.31 7.89 11.30
CA PRO A 332 -34.06 6.71 12.10
C PRO A 332 -34.43 6.94 13.57
N SER A 333 -34.83 5.86 14.26
CA SER A 333 -34.87 5.86 15.72
C SER A 333 -33.43 5.81 16.25
N LEU A 334 -33.06 6.79 17.08
CA LEU A 334 -31.72 6.88 17.66
C LEU A 334 -31.57 5.90 18.85
N PRO A 335 -30.39 5.30 19.05
CA PRO A 335 -30.18 4.37 20.15
C PRO A 335 -30.21 5.07 21.51
N SER A 336 -30.70 4.34 22.52
CA SER A 336 -30.73 4.83 23.90
C SER A 336 -29.31 5.01 24.48
N ILE A 337 -29.17 6.01 25.34
CA ILE A 337 -27.95 6.33 26.10
C ILE A 337 -28.15 6.27 27.62
N GLU A 338 -29.16 5.53 28.08
CA GLU A 338 -29.33 5.18 29.50
C GLU A 338 -28.06 4.52 30.06
N HIS A 339 -27.38 3.75 29.21
CA HIS A 339 -26.02 3.29 29.43
C HIS A 339 -25.09 3.93 28.40
N PRO A 340 -23.80 4.16 28.75
CA PRO A 340 -22.84 4.69 27.79
C PRO A 340 -22.78 3.85 26.52
N TYR A 341 -23.05 4.49 25.38
CA TYR A 341 -23.00 3.90 24.06
C TYR A 341 -21.57 3.97 23.52
N ASN A 342 -21.00 2.81 23.20
CA ASN A 342 -19.60 2.63 22.87
C ASN A 342 -19.41 2.39 21.37
N ILE A 343 -18.72 3.31 20.71
CA ILE A 343 -18.43 3.27 19.29
C ILE A 343 -16.92 3.10 19.11
N LEU A 344 -16.49 2.00 18.52
CA LEU A 344 -15.11 1.83 18.09
C LEU A 344 -15.03 2.19 16.60
N ILE A 345 -14.25 3.20 16.27
CA ILE A 345 -13.93 3.54 14.89
C ILE A 345 -12.52 3.02 14.64
N ASN A 346 -12.33 2.26 13.58
CA ASN A 346 -11.04 1.65 13.26
C ASN A 346 -10.77 1.77 11.77
N GLY A 347 -9.50 2.01 11.43
CA GLY A 347 -9.11 2.16 10.05
C GLY A 347 -7.63 2.46 9.89
N ILE A 348 -7.29 3.01 8.74
CA ILE A 348 -5.91 3.31 8.38
C ILE A 348 -5.57 4.73 8.81
N GLY A 349 -4.38 4.92 9.39
CA GLY A 349 -3.87 6.25 9.74
C GLY A 349 -3.91 7.20 8.54
N GLY A 350 -4.35 8.44 8.77
CA GLY A 350 -4.41 9.49 7.76
C GLY A 350 -5.58 9.42 6.78
N THR A 351 -6.55 8.52 6.96
CA THR A 351 -7.79 8.46 6.16
C THR A 351 -8.98 9.18 6.78
N GLY A 352 -8.83 9.75 7.99
CA GLY A 352 -9.87 10.52 8.67
C GLY A 352 -10.61 9.78 9.79
N VAL A 353 -10.10 8.63 10.25
CA VAL A 353 -10.66 7.86 11.38
C VAL A 353 -10.82 8.73 12.64
N ILE A 354 -9.75 9.44 13.02
CA ILE A 354 -9.73 10.36 14.18
C ILE A 354 -10.72 11.51 13.97
N THR A 355 -10.83 12.02 12.75
CA THR A 355 -11.76 13.11 12.41
C THR A 355 -13.20 12.70 12.67
N VAL A 356 -13.60 11.47 12.32
CA VAL A 356 -14.96 10.97 12.63
C VAL A 356 -15.19 10.93 14.14
N GLY A 357 -14.21 10.45 14.92
CA GLY A 357 -14.30 10.46 16.39
C GLY A 357 -14.46 11.87 16.97
N ALA A 358 -13.66 12.83 16.48
CA ALA A 358 -13.75 14.23 16.88
C ALA A 358 -15.11 14.87 16.51
N LEU A 359 -15.65 14.57 15.33
CA LEU A 359 -16.97 15.05 14.90
C LEU A 359 -18.09 14.52 15.81
N MET A 360 -18.04 13.23 16.19
CA MET A 360 -19.00 12.65 17.15
C MET A 360 -18.86 13.28 18.54
N GLY A 361 -17.63 13.51 19.02
CA GLY A 361 -17.38 14.18 20.29
C GLY A 361 -17.92 15.61 20.31
N MET A 362 -17.70 16.38 19.24
CA MET A 362 -18.22 17.74 19.11
C MET A 362 -19.76 17.74 19.01
N ALA A 363 -20.34 16.83 18.23
CA ALA A 363 -21.81 16.72 18.13
C ALA A 363 -22.45 16.35 19.48
N ALA A 364 -21.85 15.45 20.25
CA ALA A 364 -22.29 15.14 21.60
C ALA A 364 -22.20 16.36 22.53
N HIS A 365 -21.11 17.14 22.43
CA HIS A 365 -20.95 18.38 23.19
C HIS A 365 -22.03 19.42 22.84
N LEU A 366 -22.36 19.59 21.56
CA LEU A 366 -23.43 20.50 21.11
C LEU A 366 -24.81 20.12 21.68
N GLU A 367 -25.03 18.84 22.00
CA GLU A 367 -26.26 18.33 22.60
C GLU A 367 -26.24 18.31 24.14
N GLY A 368 -25.16 18.80 24.77
CA GLY A 368 -24.99 18.76 26.23
C GLY A 368 -24.78 17.35 26.81
N LYS A 369 -24.45 16.36 25.97
CA LYS A 369 -24.19 14.97 26.38
C LYS A 369 -22.77 14.81 26.91
N GLY A 370 -22.56 13.76 27.72
CA GLY A 370 -21.23 13.30 28.09
C GLY A 370 -20.53 12.61 26.92
N ALA A 371 -19.29 13.02 26.61
CA ALA A 371 -18.50 12.40 25.56
C ALA A 371 -17.06 12.12 26.01
N SER A 372 -16.50 10.99 25.58
CA SER A 372 -15.08 10.67 25.69
C SER A 372 -14.58 10.15 24.36
N VAL A 373 -13.49 10.73 23.85
CA VAL A 373 -12.81 10.30 22.62
C VAL A 373 -11.36 9.99 22.99
N LEU A 374 -10.95 8.75 22.76
CA LEU A 374 -9.57 8.29 22.97
C LEU A 374 -9.03 7.71 21.66
N ASP A 375 -8.05 8.40 21.08
CA ASP A 375 -7.39 7.97 19.85
C ASP A 375 -6.13 7.16 20.15
N MET A 376 -6.00 6.00 19.51
CA MET A 376 -4.81 5.15 19.56
C MET A 376 -4.22 5.04 18.17
N THR A 377 -3.19 5.85 17.91
CA THR A 377 -2.47 5.87 16.63
C THR A 377 -1.16 5.08 16.66
N GLY A 378 -0.56 4.89 17.84
CA GLY A 378 0.79 4.34 17.96
C GLY A 378 1.78 5.12 17.08
N MET A 379 2.60 4.41 16.29
CA MET A 379 3.46 5.01 15.25
C MET A 379 2.74 5.23 13.91
N SER A 380 1.48 4.79 13.80
CA SER A 380 0.69 4.73 12.57
C SER A 380 0.02 6.06 12.25
N GLN A 381 0.80 7.14 12.12
CA GLN A 381 0.24 8.41 11.62
C GLN A 381 -0.34 8.25 10.21
N LYS A 382 0.26 7.36 9.38
CA LYS A 382 -0.28 6.90 8.10
C LYS A 382 -0.05 5.40 7.89
N ASN A 383 -0.91 4.78 7.07
CA ASN A 383 -0.80 3.42 6.52
C ASN A 383 -0.90 2.25 7.52
N GLY A 384 -0.59 2.47 8.80
CA GLY A 384 -0.81 1.51 9.87
C GLY A 384 -2.22 1.59 10.45
N SER A 385 -2.55 0.63 11.32
CA SER A 385 -3.82 0.59 12.04
C SER A 385 -3.95 1.74 13.04
N VAL A 386 -5.12 2.36 13.09
CA VAL A 386 -5.54 3.39 14.05
C VAL A 386 -6.93 3.04 14.57
N THR A 387 -7.17 3.29 15.85
CA THR A 387 -8.50 3.21 16.46
C THR A 387 -8.87 4.50 17.18
N SER A 388 -10.16 4.80 17.23
CA SER A 388 -10.77 5.86 18.04
C SER A 388 -11.88 5.25 18.86
N HIS A 389 -11.76 5.34 20.19
CA HIS A 389 -12.76 4.91 21.14
C HIS A 389 -13.66 6.10 21.48
N VAL A 390 -14.90 6.07 21.01
CA VAL A 390 -15.89 7.10 21.29
C VAL A 390 -16.93 6.54 22.25
N LYS A 391 -17.18 7.23 23.35
CA LYS A 391 -18.23 6.89 24.32
C LYS A 391 -19.16 8.07 24.49
N ILE A 392 -20.46 7.82 24.37
CA ILE A 392 -21.51 8.84 24.51
C ILE A 392 -22.44 8.41 25.63
N ALA A 393 -22.73 9.31 26.55
CA ALA A 393 -23.66 9.09 27.66
C ALA A 393 -24.54 10.31 27.87
N ALA A 394 -25.65 10.15 28.61
CA ALA A 394 -26.54 11.26 28.92
C ALA A 394 -25.80 12.43 29.61
N THR A 395 -24.86 12.13 30.50
CA THR A 395 -24.08 13.11 31.25
C THR A 395 -22.60 12.68 31.39
N PRO A 396 -21.66 13.62 31.59
CA PRO A 396 -20.22 13.29 31.72
C PRO A 396 -19.87 12.35 32.89
N ASP A 397 -20.56 12.45 34.02
CA ASP A 397 -20.36 11.63 35.23
C ASP A 397 -20.62 10.12 35.01
N ARG A 398 -21.35 9.78 33.94
CA ARG A 398 -21.60 8.39 33.54
C ARG A 398 -20.40 7.75 32.83
N LEU A 399 -19.38 8.52 32.48
CA LEU A 399 -18.17 8.04 31.79
C LEU A 399 -17.02 7.80 32.77
N ARG A 400 -16.87 6.54 33.20
CA ARG A 400 -15.84 6.14 34.19
C ARG A 400 -14.50 5.68 33.61
N ALA A 401 -14.45 5.40 32.31
CA ALA A 401 -13.26 4.92 31.60
C ALA A 401 -13.32 5.34 30.14
N GLN A 402 -12.19 5.78 29.56
CA GLN A 402 -12.12 6.27 28.19
C GLN A 402 -12.01 5.13 27.16
N ARG A 403 -11.28 4.05 27.49
CA ARG A 403 -11.13 2.90 26.60
C ARG A 403 -12.33 1.95 26.70
N ILE A 404 -12.82 1.48 25.55
CA ILE A 404 -13.88 0.47 25.49
C ILE A 404 -13.34 -0.87 25.99
N ALA A 405 -14.05 -1.52 26.92
CA ALA A 405 -13.61 -2.81 27.46
C ALA A 405 -13.99 -3.98 26.54
N THR A 406 -13.48 -5.18 26.86
CA THR A 406 -13.72 -6.40 26.07
C THR A 406 -15.22 -6.71 26.00
N GLY A 407 -15.74 -6.86 24.77
CA GLY A 407 -17.14 -7.15 24.50
C GLY A 407 -18.14 -6.03 24.78
N GLU A 408 -17.68 -4.78 24.89
CA GLU A 408 -18.54 -3.65 25.25
C GLU A 408 -18.82 -2.67 24.12
N ALA A 409 -18.31 -2.91 22.90
CA ALA A 409 -18.69 -2.08 21.76
C ALA A 409 -20.17 -2.32 21.38
N ASP A 410 -20.91 -1.24 21.20
CA ASP A 410 -22.28 -1.25 20.66
C ASP A 410 -22.24 -1.10 19.13
N LEU A 411 -21.31 -0.27 18.63
CA LEU A 411 -21.03 -0.09 17.21
C LEU A 411 -19.54 -0.26 16.91
N ILE A 412 -19.22 -1.04 15.87
CA ILE A 412 -17.92 -0.98 15.19
C ILE A 412 -18.10 -0.26 13.86
N LEU A 413 -17.42 0.87 13.68
CA LEU A 413 -17.34 1.58 12.41
C LEU A 413 -16.01 1.23 11.72
N GLY A 414 -16.04 0.13 10.97
CA GLY A 414 -14.93 -0.47 10.25
C GLY A 414 -14.58 0.26 8.97
N CYS A 415 -13.73 1.29 9.03
CA CYS A 415 -13.25 1.99 7.85
C CYS A 415 -12.22 1.19 7.02
N ASP A 416 -11.63 0.14 7.59
CA ASP A 416 -10.77 -0.85 6.92
C ASP A 416 -11.03 -2.26 7.48
N ILE A 417 -11.24 -3.23 6.59
CA ILE A 417 -11.59 -4.60 6.96
C ILE A 417 -10.46 -5.31 7.75
N LEU A 418 -9.18 -5.10 7.43
CA LEU A 418 -8.07 -5.71 8.20
C LEU A 418 -8.02 -5.17 9.62
N THR A 419 -8.16 -3.86 9.81
CA THR A 419 -8.23 -3.29 11.17
C THR A 419 -9.47 -3.74 11.94
N THR A 420 -10.51 -4.20 11.25
CA THR A 420 -11.75 -4.71 11.85
C THR A 420 -11.63 -6.17 12.27
N GLY A 421 -10.94 -6.99 11.49
CA GLY A 421 -10.55 -8.34 11.90
C GLY A 421 -9.32 -8.39 12.81
N ALA A 422 -8.71 -7.26 13.15
CA ALA A 422 -7.56 -7.22 14.04
C ALA A 422 -7.98 -7.53 15.49
N ALA A 423 -7.07 -8.13 16.25
CA ALA A 423 -7.33 -8.60 17.61
C ALA A 423 -7.93 -7.52 18.53
N ASP A 424 -7.49 -6.26 18.45
CA ASP A 424 -8.04 -5.18 19.28
C ASP A 424 -9.53 -4.94 19.00
N ALA A 425 -9.92 -4.80 17.71
CA ALA A 425 -11.32 -4.59 17.32
C ALA A 425 -12.18 -5.82 17.61
N VAL A 426 -11.71 -7.02 17.22
CA VAL A 426 -12.39 -8.28 17.52
C VAL A 426 -12.63 -8.40 19.02
N SER A 427 -11.68 -8.03 19.88
CA SER A 427 -11.84 -8.11 21.35
C SER A 427 -13.00 -7.28 21.90
N LYS A 428 -13.45 -6.23 21.19
CA LYS A 428 -14.53 -5.34 21.63
C LYS A 428 -15.91 -5.80 21.18
N MET A 429 -15.99 -6.70 20.20
CA MET A 429 -17.24 -7.23 19.66
C MET A 429 -17.87 -8.28 20.58
N ARG A 430 -19.20 -8.30 20.65
CA ARG A 430 -20.00 -9.31 21.37
C ARG A 430 -21.27 -9.67 20.60
N PRO A 431 -21.55 -10.96 20.38
CA PRO A 431 -22.81 -11.43 19.82
C PRO A 431 -24.03 -10.89 20.57
N GLY A 432 -25.05 -10.45 19.82
CA GLY A 432 -26.28 -9.88 20.37
C GLY A 432 -26.16 -8.48 20.97
N ARG A 433 -24.97 -7.87 20.97
CA ARG A 433 -24.76 -6.47 21.39
C ARG A 433 -24.20 -5.61 20.27
N THR A 434 -23.10 -6.07 19.69
CA THR A 434 -22.33 -5.27 18.74
C THR A 434 -22.93 -5.38 17.35
N LEU A 435 -23.15 -4.24 16.70
CA LEU A 435 -23.31 -4.20 15.25
C LEU A 435 -22.04 -3.63 14.61
N ALA A 436 -21.54 -4.26 13.56
CA ALA A 436 -20.41 -3.77 12.77
C ALA A 436 -20.90 -3.21 11.43
N ILE A 437 -20.34 -2.08 10.99
CA ILE A 437 -20.50 -1.56 9.63
C ILE A 437 -19.10 -1.51 9.04
N VAL A 438 -18.84 -2.33 8.03
CA VAL A 438 -17.47 -2.62 7.58
C VAL A 438 -17.30 -2.33 6.10
N ASN A 439 -16.30 -1.50 5.80
CA ASN A 439 -15.85 -1.24 4.45
C ASN A 439 -15.14 -2.46 3.87
N LEU A 440 -15.67 -3.03 2.78
CA LEU A 440 -15.10 -4.20 2.11
C LEU A 440 -13.88 -3.90 1.25
N HIS A 441 -13.52 -2.62 1.08
CA HIS A 441 -12.42 -2.25 0.20
C HIS A 441 -11.10 -2.89 0.63
N GLU A 442 -10.53 -3.70 -0.26
CA GLU A 442 -9.27 -4.42 -0.04
C GLU A 442 -8.06 -3.51 -0.22
N GLN A 443 -7.80 -2.65 0.78
CA GLN A 443 -6.62 -1.78 0.78
C GLN A 443 -5.39 -2.57 1.23
N PRO A 444 -4.35 -2.77 0.40
CA PRO A 444 -3.17 -3.52 0.83
C PRO A 444 -2.45 -2.89 2.03
N THR A 445 -1.69 -3.70 2.75
CA THR A 445 -0.74 -3.22 3.76
C THR A 445 0.51 -2.64 3.09
N GLY A 446 1.34 -1.90 3.84
CA GLY A 446 2.59 -1.35 3.29
C GLY A 446 3.56 -2.42 2.77
N THR A 447 3.52 -3.63 3.34
CA THR A 447 4.38 -4.76 2.95
C THR A 447 4.13 -5.24 1.52
N PHE A 448 2.94 -4.98 0.96
CA PHE A 448 2.62 -5.26 -0.44
C PHE A 448 3.60 -4.60 -1.43
N ALA A 449 4.15 -3.42 -1.08
CA ALA A 449 5.15 -2.75 -1.92
C ALA A 449 6.40 -3.62 -2.13
N GLN A 450 6.71 -4.51 -1.18
CA GLN A 450 7.84 -5.43 -1.22
C GLN A 450 7.44 -6.86 -1.61
N GLN A 451 6.16 -7.21 -1.52
CA GLN A 451 5.63 -8.55 -1.78
C GLN A 451 4.61 -8.51 -2.92
N ARG A 452 5.10 -8.74 -4.14
CA ARG A 452 4.31 -8.54 -5.36
C ARG A 452 3.08 -9.47 -5.44
N ASP A 453 3.20 -10.67 -4.88
CA ASP A 453 2.20 -11.74 -4.92
C ASP A 453 1.40 -11.86 -3.60
N TRP A 454 1.51 -10.87 -2.70
CA TRP A 454 0.73 -10.87 -1.45
C TRP A 454 -0.77 -10.77 -1.72
N GLU A 455 -1.53 -11.72 -1.18
CA GLU A 455 -2.97 -11.78 -1.32
C GLU A 455 -3.68 -11.22 -0.09
N PHE A 456 -4.83 -10.60 -0.33
CA PHE A 456 -5.65 -10.03 0.73
C PHE A 456 -6.57 -11.13 1.26
N PRO A 457 -6.52 -11.49 2.56
CA PRO A 457 -7.31 -12.59 3.10
C PRO A 457 -8.73 -12.15 3.45
N SER A 458 -9.48 -11.65 2.46
CA SER A 458 -10.82 -11.09 2.69
C SER A 458 -11.81 -12.14 3.19
N GLY A 459 -11.72 -13.37 2.68
CA GLY A 459 -12.55 -14.50 3.12
C GLY A 459 -12.39 -14.81 4.62
N ASP A 460 -11.16 -15.05 5.07
CA ASP A 460 -10.86 -15.40 6.46
C ASP A 460 -11.21 -14.26 7.42
N VAL A 461 -10.86 -13.03 7.05
CA VAL A 461 -11.13 -11.84 7.87
C VAL A 461 -12.64 -11.57 7.97
N ARG A 462 -13.39 -11.77 6.88
CA ARG A 462 -14.86 -11.65 6.89
C ARG A 462 -15.49 -12.71 7.80
N ALA A 463 -15.05 -13.96 7.69
CA ALA A 463 -15.54 -15.05 8.52
C ALA A 463 -15.29 -14.79 10.02
N LEU A 464 -14.10 -14.27 10.36
CA LEU A 464 -13.76 -13.88 11.72
C LEU A 464 -14.66 -12.76 12.26
N ILE A 465 -14.93 -11.73 11.46
CA ILE A 465 -15.82 -10.62 11.85
C ILE A 465 -17.24 -11.16 12.10
N LEU A 466 -17.76 -12.00 11.19
CA LEU A 466 -19.07 -12.64 11.33
C LEU A 466 -19.17 -13.45 12.64
N GLU A 467 -18.18 -14.27 12.95
CA GLU A 467 -18.13 -15.02 14.21
C GLU A 467 -18.12 -14.06 15.42
N ALA A 468 -17.33 -12.98 15.35
CA ALA A 468 -17.16 -12.05 16.47
C ALA A 468 -18.42 -11.24 16.82
N VAL A 469 -19.29 -10.99 15.85
CA VAL A 469 -20.58 -10.27 16.01
C VAL A 469 -21.79 -11.21 16.14
N GLY A 470 -21.61 -12.51 15.94
CA GLY A 470 -22.68 -13.50 16.07
C GLY A 470 -23.51 -13.76 14.80
N GLY A 471 -22.94 -13.57 13.62
CA GLY A 471 -23.53 -13.89 12.32
C GLY A 471 -23.90 -12.67 11.46
N GLU A 472 -24.54 -12.92 10.31
CA GLU A 472 -24.87 -11.91 9.30
C GLU A 472 -25.79 -10.78 9.83
N SER A 473 -26.59 -11.04 10.86
CA SER A 473 -27.44 -9.99 11.47
C SER A 473 -26.65 -8.96 12.28
N GLY A 474 -25.40 -9.27 12.65
CA GLY A 474 -24.52 -8.41 13.44
C GLY A 474 -23.57 -7.54 12.60
N VAL A 475 -23.62 -7.61 11.26
CA VAL A 475 -22.71 -6.86 10.40
C VAL A 475 -23.34 -6.43 9.08
N ASP A 476 -23.13 -5.16 8.71
CA ASP A 476 -23.39 -4.65 7.37
C ASP A 476 -22.04 -4.47 6.64
N PHE A 477 -21.81 -5.27 5.59
CA PHE A 477 -20.65 -5.13 4.70
C PHE A 477 -20.98 -4.21 3.51
N VAL A 478 -20.20 -3.16 3.30
CA VAL A 478 -20.44 -2.15 2.26
C VAL A 478 -19.13 -1.83 1.53
N ASP A 479 -19.12 -1.78 0.20
CA ASP A 479 -17.97 -1.28 -0.56
C ASP A 479 -17.97 0.27 -0.60
N ALA A 480 -17.82 0.86 0.58
CA ALA A 480 -17.98 2.29 0.79
C ALA A 480 -16.92 3.10 0.05
N THR A 481 -15.68 2.61 -0.05
CA THR A 481 -14.63 3.32 -0.80
C THR A 481 -14.92 3.36 -2.30
N LYS A 482 -15.41 2.26 -2.90
CA LYS A 482 -15.81 2.26 -4.31
C LYS A 482 -16.93 3.26 -4.56
N LEU A 483 -17.98 3.23 -3.75
CA LEU A 483 -19.13 4.13 -3.88
C LEU A 483 -18.75 5.59 -3.66
N ALA A 484 -18.05 5.90 -2.57
CA ALA A 484 -17.63 7.26 -2.25
C ALA A 484 -16.68 7.83 -3.31
N THR A 485 -15.71 7.04 -3.79
CA THR A 485 -14.79 7.48 -4.86
C THR A 485 -15.54 7.73 -6.16
N ALA A 486 -16.47 6.85 -6.54
CA ALA A 486 -17.25 6.99 -7.76
C ALA A 486 -18.21 8.20 -7.71
N LEU A 487 -18.83 8.48 -6.56
CA LEU A 487 -19.78 9.59 -6.40
C LEU A 487 -19.08 10.94 -6.18
N MET A 488 -18.03 10.96 -5.34
CA MET A 488 -17.39 12.19 -4.85
C MET A 488 -16.05 12.49 -5.53
N GLY A 489 -15.48 11.54 -6.26
CA GLY A 489 -14.19 11.68 -6.95
C GLY A 489 -12.95 11.52 -6.05
N ASP A 490 -13.12 11.21 -4.77
CA ASP A 490 -12.03 11.05 -3.80
C ASP A 490 -12.38 9.97 -2.76
N SER A 491 -11.44 9.07 -2.48
CA SER A 491 -11.57 8.02 -1.48
C SER A 491 -11.59 8.54 -0.04
N ILE A 492 -11.13 9.77 0.21
CA ILE A 492 -11.18 10.43 1.53
C ILE A 492 -12.64 10.58 2.04
N ALA A 493 -13.63 10.63 1.14
CA ALA A 493 -15.05 10.72 1.50
C ALA A 493 -15.61 9.46 2.21
N THR A 494 -14.89 8.32 2.15
CA THR A 494 -15.35 7.02 2.65
C THR A 494 -15.82 7.06 4.10
N ASN A 495 -15.06 7.68 5.00
CA ASN A 495 -15.35 7.57 6.44
C ASN A 495 -16.60 8.37 6.83
N LEU A 496 -16.83 9.53 6.18
CA LEU A 496 -18.06 10.32 6.37
C LEU A 496 -19.26 9.63 5.73
N PHE A 497 -19.07 8.95 4.60
CA PHE A 497 -20.09 8.08 4.00
C PHE A 497 -20.49 6.96 4.96
N LEU A 498 -19.53 6.25 5.57
CA LEU A 498 -19.83 5.22 6.57
C LEU A 498 -20.53 5.79 7.80
N MET A 499 -20.14 6.98 8.28
CA MET A 499 -20.82 7.66 9.38
C MET A 499 -22.29 7.97 9.04
N GLY A 500 -22.56 8.45 7.83
CA GLY A 500 -23.94 8.68 7.34
C GLY A 500 -24.75 7.40 7.22
N TYR A 501 -24.14 6.33 6.71
CA TYR A 501 -24.74 5.00 6.63
C TYR A 501 -25.12 4.50 8.04
N ALA A 502 -24.18 4.57 8.99
CA ALA A 502 -24.40 4.15 10.38
C ALA A 502 -25.48 4.98 11.09
N TRP A 503 -25.51 6.29 10.85
CA TRP A 503 -26.53 7.16 11.40
C TRP A 503 -27.92 6.79 10.88
N GLN A 504 -28.06 6.60 9.57
CA GLN A 504 -29.32 6.25 8.93
C GLN A 504 -29.85 4.86 9.34
N LYS A 505 -28.97 3.97 9.79
CA LYS A 505 -29.32 2.66 10.38
C LYS A 505 -29.68 2.74 11.87
N GLY A 506 -29.73 3.94 12.46
CA GLY A 506 -30.07 4.14 13.88
C GLY A 506 -28.99 3.65 14.84
N ARG A 507 -27.70 3.76 14.47
CA ARG A 507 -26.57 3.21 15.25
C ARG A 507 -25.68 4.26 15.91
N ILE A 508 -26.00 5.54 15.76
CA ILE A 508 -25.27 6.65 16.38
C ILE A 508 -26.27 7.45 17.24
N PRO A 509 -26.04 7.62 18.55
CA PRO A 509 -26.97 8.29 19.47
C PRO A 509 -26.84 9.82 19.45
N LEU A 510 -26.78 10.41 18.26
CA LEU A 510 -26.62 11.85 18.03
C LEU A 510 -27.60 12.29 16.95
N SER A 511 -28.12 13.51 17.04
CA SER A 511 -28.98 14.09 16.02
C SER A 511 -28.19 14.38 14.74
N GLU A 512 -28.89 14.34 13.60
CA GLU A 512 -28.30 14.77 12.34
C GLU A 512 -27.86 16.23 12.39
N ALA A 513 -28.67 17.11 13.00
CA ALA A 513 -28.37 18.53 13.10
C ALA A 513 -27.02 18.78 13.82
N ALA A 514 -26.76 18.08 14.93
CA ALA A 514 -25.49 18.19 15.65
C ALA A 514 -24.31 17.65 14.84
N LEU A 515 -24.47 16.53 14.13
CA LEU A 515 -23.42 15.97 13.26
C LEU A 515 -23.10 16.92 12.09
N LEU A 516 -24.11 17.47 11.42
CA LEU A 516 -23.92 18.43 10.34
C LEU A 516 -23.28 19.73 10.85
N ARG A 517 -23.65 20.19 12.06
CA ARG A 517 -23.05 21.36 12.69
C ARG A 517 -21.59 21.12 13.09
N ALA A 518 -21.27 19.93 13.60
CA ALA A 518 -19.88 19.55 13.87
C ALA A 518 -19.02 19.56 12.59
N ILE A 519 -19.57 19.10 11.46
CA ILE A 519 -18.89 19.17 10.15
C ILE A 519 -18.62 20.62 9.73
N GLU A 520 -19.58 21.53 9.95
CA GLU A 520 -19.40 22.96 9.67
C GLU A 520 -18.31 23.59 10.54
N LEU A 521 -18.33 23.32 11.85
CA LEU A 521 -17.38 23.86 12.81
C LEU A 521 -15.95 23.36 12.57
N ASN A 522 -15.80 22.14 12.06
CA ASN A 522 -14.50 21.62 11.64
C ASN A 522 -13.88 22.40 10.46
N GLY A 523 -14.69 23.12 9.66
CA GLY A 523 -14.23 24.09 8.65
C GLY A 523 -13.55 23.51 7.40
N VAL A 524 -13.25 22.21 7.37
CA VAL A 524 -12.55 21.57 6.23
C VAL A 524 -13.56 20.96 5.26
N ALA A 525 -13.55 21.40 3.99
CA ALA A 525 -14.32 20.84 2.88
C ALA A 525 -15.81 20.58 3.20
N VAL A 526 -16.43 21.52 3.94
CA VAL A 526 -17.75 21.38 4.57
C VAL A 526 -18.81 20.81 3.62
N THR A 527 -18.99 21.42 2.44
CA THR A 527 -19.99 20.97 1.44
C THR A 527 -19.76 19.53 0.99
N SER A 528 -18.49 19.15 0.72
CA SER A 528 -18.15 17.80 0.29
C SER A 528 -18.37 16.76 1.40
N ASN A 529 -18.05 17.11 2.64
CA ASN A 529 -18.26 16.23 3.79
C ASN A 529 -19.75 16.01 4.09
N LYS A 530 -20.57 17.06 4.01
CA LYS A 530 -22.04 16.94 4.14
C LYS A 530 -22.63 16.07 3.03
N MET A 531 -22.17 16.24 1.79
CA MET A 531 -22.60 15.40 0.67
C MET A 531 -22.19 13.93 0.85
N SER A 532 -20.99 13.68 1.37
CA SER A 532 -20.52 12.31 1.67
C SER A 532 -21.39 11.64 2.72
N PHE A 533 -21.72 12.37 3.80
CA PHE A 533 -22.66 11.91 4.83
C PHE A 533 -24.04 11.59 4.23
N LEU A 534 -24.60 12.49 3.41
CA LEU A 534 -25.88 12.29 2.73
C LEU A 534 -25.90 11.05 1.82
N TRP A 535 -24.84 10.84 1.03
CA TRP A 535 -24.73 9.65 0.18
C TRP A 535 -24.66 8.35 0.99
N GLY A 536 -23.98 8.40 2.15
CA GLY A 536 -24.00 7.32 3.13
C GLY A 536 -25.40 6.98 3.60
N ARG A 537 -26.18 8.01 3.97
CA ARG A 537 -27.59 7.84 4.36
C ARG A 537 -28.41 7.22 3.24
N ARG A 538 -28.29 7.72 2.00
CA ARG A 538 -29.00 7.16 0.84
C ARG A 538 -28.67 5.68 0.63
N ALA A 539 -27.41 5.29 0.79
CA ALA A 539 -26.98 3.90 0.62
C ALA A 539 -27.54 2.97 1.71
N ALA A 540 -27.80 3.46 2.92
CA ALA A 540 -28.44 2.69 3.97
C ALA A 540 -29.91 2.38 3.69
N VAL A 541 -30.58 3.19 2.86
CA VAL A 541 -31.98 3.00 2.47
C VAL A 541 -32.09 2.20 1.16
N ASP A 542 -31.31 2.56 0.14
CA ASP A 542 -31.35 1.92 -1.18
C ASP A 542 -29.94 1.87 -1.82
N ILE A 543 -29.16 0.88 -1.40
CA ILE A 543 -27.79 0.68 -1.90
C ILE A 543 -27.75 0.42 -3.41
N LYS A 544 -28.73 -0.31 -3.96
CA LYS A 544 -28.76 -0.67 -5.39
C LYS A 544 -28.94 0.56 -6.28
N ARG A 545 -29.79 1.50 -5.84
CA ARG A 545 -29.96 2.78 -6.55
C ARG A 545 -28.71 3.64 -6.47
N VAL A 546 -28.02 3.64 -5.32
CA VAL A 546 -26.73 4.34 -5.17
C VAL A 546 -25.65 3.73 -6.06
N GLU A 547 -25.54 2.41 -6.14
CA GLU A 547 -24.63 1.70 -7.05
C GLU A 547 -24.86 2.09 -8.51
N LYS A 548 -26.13 2.11 -8.94
CA LYS A 548 -26.50 2.50 -10.31
C LYS A 548 -26.10 3.94 -10.64
N GLN A 549 -26.22 4.85 -9.67
CA GLN A 549 -25.80 6.25 -9.84
C GLN A 549 -24.28 6.39 -9.83
N ALA A 550 -23.59 5.65 -8.96
CA ALA A 550 -22.14 5.70 -8.80
C ALA A 550 -21.42 5.23 -10.07
N THR A 551 -21.93 4.19 -10.73
CA THR A 551 -21.32 3.62 -11.94
C THR A 551 -22.34 3.48 -13.09
N PRO A 552 -22.72 4.58 -13.76
CA PRO A 552 -23.66 4.51 -14.89
C PRO A 552 -22.98 3.83 -16.10
N GLY A 553 -23.51 2.70 -16.55
CA GLY A 553 -23.06 2.04 -17.78
C GLY A 553 -21.80 1.18 -17.68
N GLN A 554 -21.21 1.00 -16.49
CA GLN A 554 -20.28 -0.12 -16.29
C GLN A 554 -21.11 -1.38 -16.06
N THR A 555 -21.06 -2.31 -17.01
CA THR A 555 -21.40 -3.70 -16.73
C THR A 555 -20.52 -4.15 -15.56
N VAL A 556 -21.14 -4.49 -14.43
CA VAL A 556 -20.44 -5.15 -13.34
C VAL A 556 -19.91 -6.45 -13.92
N VAL A 557 -18.64 -6.46 -14.31
CA VAL A 557 -17.95 -7.69 -14.67
C VAL A 557 -17.77 -8.44 -13.37
N ILE A 558 -18.79 -9.19 -12.97
CA ILE A 558 -18.63 -10.26 -12.00
C ILE A 558 -17.61 -11.19 -12.65
N GLN A 559 -16.40 -11.26 -12.09
CA GLN A 559 -15.42 -12.25 -12.51
C GLN A 559 -15.95 -13.61 -12.09
N MET A 560 -16.85 -14.17 -12.90
CA MET A 560 -17.22 -15.57 -12.80
C MET A 560 -15.97 -16.41 -13.11
N PRO A 561 -15.85 -17.62 -12.53
CA PRO A 561 -14.80 -18.55 -12.91
C PRO A 561 -14.77 -18.68 -14.44
N GLN A 562 -13.65 -18.30 -15.06
CA GLN A 562 -13.54 -18.37 -16.51
C GLN A 562 -13.54 -19.84 -16.93
N SER A 563 -14.49 -20.21 -17.78
CA SER A 563 -14.44 -21.53 -18.42
C SER A 563 -13.17 -21.63 -19.27
N LEU A 564 -12.65 -22.85 -19.42
CA LEU A 564 -11.48 -23.11 -20.26
C LEU A 564 -11.69 -22.58 -21.69
N ASP A 565 -12.87 -22.79 -22.28
CA ASP A 565 -13.20 -22.29 -23.61
C ASP A 565 -13.15 -20.76 -23.71
N SER A 566 -13.62 -20.06 -22.67
CA SER A 566 -13.55 -18.60 -22.62
C SER A 566 -12.10 -18.12 -22.61
N VAL A 567 -11.23 -18.79 -21.83
CA VAL A 567 -9.80 -18.48 -21.80
C VAL A 567 -9.17 -18.75 -23.16
N ILE A 568 -9.38 -19.94 -23.75
CA ILE A 568 -8.82 -20.31 -25.06
C ILE A 568 -9.22 -19.29 -26.13
N LYS A 569 -10.52 -18.99 -26.25
CA LYS A 569 -11.03 -18.04 -27.22
C LYS A 569 -10.34 -16.68 -27.12
N LYS A 570 -10.24 -16.13 -25.91
CA LYS A 570 -9.61 -14.82 -25.69
C LYS A 570 -8.11 -14.84 -25.94
N ARG A 571 -7.41 -15.94 -25.61
CA ARG A 571 -5.98 -16.07 -25.93
C ARG A 571 -5.73 -16.20 -27.42
N VAL A 572 -6.61 -16.88 -28.17
CA VAL A 572 -6.57 -16.92 -29.64
C VAL A 572 -6.78 -15.51 -30.23
N GLU A 573 -7.78 -14.76 -29.76
CA GLU A 573 -8.01 -13.37 -30.18
C GLU A 573 -6.79 -12.49 -29.88
N HIS A 574 -6.22 -12.61 -28.67
CA HIS A 574 -5.03 -11.86 -28.27
C HIS A 574 -3.81 -12.20 -29.14
N LEU A 575 -3.52 -13.48 -29.36
CA LEU A 575 -2.37 -13.93 -30.15
C LEU A 575 -2.51 -13.59 -31.63
N THR A 576 -3.74 -13.58 -32.15
CA THR A 576 -4.04 -13.10 -33.51
C THR A 576 -3.73 -11.61 -33.66
N GLY A 577 -4.13 -10.80 -32.66
CA GLY A 577 -3.77 -9.39 -32.59
C GLY A 577 -2.26 -9.17 -32.47
N TYR A 578 -1.62 -9.97 -31.61
CA TYR A 578 -0.17 -9.95 -31.35
C TYR A 578 0.64 -10.21 -32.62
N GLN A 579 0.38 -11.31 -33.33
CA GLN A 579 1.09 -11.72 -34.54
C GLN A 579 0.10 -11.93 -35.70
N ASP A 580 -0.54 -13.10 -35.78
CA ASP A 580 -1.52 -13.47 -36.80
C ASP A 580 -2.29 -14.76 -36.39
N ALA A 581 -3.23 -15.18 -37.22
CA ALA A 581 -4.07 -16.35 -36.96
C ALA A 581 -3.28 -17.68 -36.95
N ALA A 582 -2.22 -17.80 -37.75
CA ALA A 582 -1.39 -19.00 -37.79
C ALA A 582 -0.60 -19.16 -36.48
N TYR A 583 -0.11 -18.07 -35.92
CA TYR A 583 0.55 -18.05 -34.61
C TYR A 583 -0.42 -18.43 -33.48
N ALA A 584 -1.66 -17.93 -33.53
CA ALA A 584 -2.70 -18.31 -32.58
C ALA A 584 -3.12 -19.79 -32.70
N GLU A 585 -3.03 -20.37 -33.90
CA GLU A 585 -3.31 -21.78 -34.14
C GLU A 585 -2.30 -22.70 -33.44
N VAL A 586 -1.00 -22.36 -33.47
CA VAL A 586 0.05 -23.10 -32.74
C VAL A 586 -0.26 -23.18 -31.24
N TYR A 587 -0.75 -22.07 -30.68
CA TYR A 587 -1.23 -22.04 -29.30
C TYR A 587 -2.41 -23.01 -29.09
N ARG A 588 -3.43 -22.91 -29.94
CA ARG A 588 -4.65 -23.71 -29.83
C ARG A 588 -4.34 -25.21 -29.89
N GLN A 589 -3.49 -25.64 -30.81
CA GLN A 589 -3.11 -27.03 -31.00
C GLN A 589 -2.52 -27.66 -29.73
N LEU A 590 -1.58 -26.97 -29.06
CA LEU A 590 -0.99 -27.50 -27.83
C LEU A 590 -2.02 -27.59 -26.71
N VAL A 591 -2.85 -26.55 -26.52
CA VAL A 591 -3.85 -26.53 -25.44
C VAL A 591 -4.92 -27.60 -25.65
N GLU A 592 -5.40 -27.78 -26.89
CA GLU A 592 -6.37 -28.81 -27.22
C GLU A 592 -5.78 -30.21 -27.04
N HIS A 593 -4.52 -30.43 -27.41
CA HIS A 593 -3.85 -31.72 -27.18
C HIS A 593 -3.73 -32.05 -25.68
N VAL A 594 -3.40 -31.07 -24.84
CA VAL A 594 -3.39 -31.21 -23.38
C VAL A 594 -4.80 -31.51 -22.86
N ARG A 595 -5.82 -30.81 -23.37
CA ARG A 595 -7.23 -30.98 -22.99
C ARG A 595 -7.75 -32.37 -23.30
N GLU A 596 -7.48 -32.87 -24.51
CA GLU A 596 -7.83 -34.22 -24.94
C GLU A 596 -7.18 -35.26 -24.05
N THR A 597 -5.88 -35.10 -23.74
CA THR A 597 -5.14 -36.03 -22.88
C THR A 597 -5.66 -36.02 -21.44
N GLU A 598 -5.86 -34.84 -20.86
CA GLU A 598 -6.38 -34.67 -19.49
C GLU A 598 -7.80 -35.23 -19.35
N THR A 599 -8.64 -35.03 -20.37
CA THR A 599 -10.02 -35.55 -20.42
C THR A 599 -10.03 -37.06 -20.60
N ALA A 600 -9.22 -37.62 -21.51
CA ALA A 600 -9.13 -39.06 -21.73
C ALA A 600 -8.68 -39.83 -20.48
N ARG A 601 -7.94 -39.16 -19.58
CA ARG A 601 -7.49 -39.71 -18.29
C ARG A 601 -8.45 -39.40 -17.12
N GLY A 602 -9.52 -38.64 -17.34
CA GLY A 602 -10.50 -38.28 -16.31
C GLY A 602 -9.95 -37.35 -15.22
N LEU A 603 -8.95 -36.51 -15.54
CA LEU A 603 -8.20 -35.69 -14.57
C LEU A 603 -8.72 -34.25 -14.42
N GLY A 604 -9.82 -33.91 -15.10
CA GLY A 604 -10.42 -32.57 -15.07
C GLY A 604 -9.81 -31.62 -16.11
N SER A 605 -9.59 -30.36 -15.73
CA SER A 605 -9.15 -29.29 -16.66
C SER A 605 -8.08 -28.35 -16.08
N LYS A 606 -7.47 -28.71 -14.94
CA LYS A 606 -6.53 -27.84 -14.22
C LYS A 606 -5.22 -27.67 -15.00
N LEU A 607 -4.71 -28.74 -15.61
CA LEU A 607 -3.50 -28.71 -16.42
C LEU A 607 -3.75 -27.91 -17.71
N SER A 608 -4.86 -28.20 -18.39
CA SER A 608 -5.28 -27.46 -19.58
C SER A 608 -5.44 -25.96 -19.30
N MET A 609 -6.02 -25.59 -18.16
CA MET A 609 -6.15 -24.19 -17.74
C MET A 609 -4.78 -23.53 -17.47
N ALA A 610 -3.87 -24.24 -16.79
CA ALA A 610 -2.52 -23.74 -16.54
C ALA A 610 -1.75 -23.53 -17.85
N VAL A 611 -1.82 -24.48 -18.79
CA VAL A 611 -1.19 -24.38 -20.11
C VAL A 611 -1.81 -23.26 -20.95
N ALA A 612 -3.14 -23.16 -20.99
CA ALA A 612 -3.84 -22.09 -21.71
C ALA A 612 -3.39 -20.70 -21.27
N LYS A 613 -3.20 -20.49 -19.96
CA LYS A 613 -2.73 -19.20 -19.43
C LYS A 613 -1.26 -18.96 -19.71
N ASN A 614 -0.40 -19.93 -19.41
CA ASN A 614 1.04 -19.74 -19.39
C ASN A 614 1.70 -19.85 -20.75
N TYR A 615 1.20 -20.71 -21.64
CA TYR A 615 1.71 -20.79 -23.00
C TYR A 615 1.43 -19.50 -23.77
N ALA A 616 0.19 -18.99 -23.71
CA ALA A 616 -0.16 -17.71 -24.31
C ALA A 616 0.67 -16.54 -23.74
N LYS A 617 0.94 -16.54 -22.43
CA LYS A 617 1.81 -15.54 -21.79
C LYS A 617 3.23 -15.57 -22.38
N LEU A 618 3.83 -16.75 -22.51
CA LEU A 618 5.18 -16.89 -23.09
C LEU A 618 5.19 -16.52 -24.57
N MET A 619 4.15 -16.89 -25.32
CA MET A 619 4.01 -16.56 -26.75
C MET A 619 3.76 -15.07 -27.01
N ALA A 620 3.12 -14.36 -26.08
CA ALA A 620 2.81 -12.93 -26.17
C ALA A 620 3.75 -12.07 -25.32
N TYR A 621 5.05 -12.37 -25.34
CA TYR A 621 6.05 -11.59 -24.62
C TYR A 621 6.05 -10.12 -25.09
N LYS A 622 6.22 -9.20 -24.14
CA LYS A 622 6.08 -7.75 -24.34
C LYS A 622 7.32 -7.14 -24.98
N ASP A 623 7.49 -7.41 -26.27
CA ASP A 623 8.50 -6.79 -27.10
C ASP A 623 8.13 -5.39 -27.57
N GLU A 624 9.03 -4.75 -28.32
CA GLU A 624 8.87 -3.38 -28.77
C GLU A 624 7.60 -3.19 -29.62
N TYR A 625 7.29 -4.17 -30.48
CA TYR A 625 6.10 -4.16 -31.33
C TYR A 625 4.81 -4.30 -30.51
N GLU A 626 4.78 -5.21 -29.54
CA GLU A 626 3.61 -5.42 -28.69
C GLU A 626 3.40 -4.26 -27.71
N VAL A 627 4.46 -3.75 -27.09
CA VAL A 627 4.38 -2.54 -26.24
C VAL A 627 3.83 -1.37 -27.04
N ALA A 628 4.30 -1.18 -28.28
CA ALA A 628 3.80 -0.16 -29.18
C ALA A 628 2.30 -0.33 -29.49
N ARG A 629 1.87 -1.57 -29.78
CA ARG A 629 0.45 -1.91 -30.03
C ARG A 629 -0.42 -1.59 -28.81
N LEU A 630 -0.01 -2.00 -27.61
CA LEU A 630 -0.75 -1.77 -26.36
C LEU A 630 -0.82 -0.31 -25.91
N TYR A 631 0.04 0.56 -26.45
CA TYR A 631 -0.09 2.00 -26.29
C TYR A 631 -1.02 2.64 -27.33
N THR A 632 -1.18 2.01 -28.49
CA THR A 632 -1.83 2.61 -29.66
C THR A 632 -3.14 1.93 -30.09
N ASP A 633 -3.57 0.89 -29.38
CA ASP A 633 -4.85 0.18 -29.60
C ASP A 633 -6.11 0.98 -29.20
N GLY A 634 -5.93 2.13 -28.54
CA GLY A 634 -7.02 3.03 -28.14
C GLY A 634 -7.39 2.94 -26.66
N HIS A 635 -7.27 1.76 -26.03
CA HIS A 635 -7.68 1.54 -24.64
C HIS A 635 -6.92 2.44 -23.65
N PHE A 636 -5.61 2.63 -23.86
CA PHE A 636 -4.82 3.51 -23.01
C PHE A 636 -5.28 4.99 -23.12
N VAL A 637 -5.68 5.43 -24.31
CA VAL A 637 -6.18 6.81 -24.52
C VAL A 637 -7.55 6.97 -23.85
N GLU A 638 -8.41 5.96 -23.92
CA GLU A 638 -9.69 5.95 -23.20
C GLU A 638 -9.49 5.99 -21.67
N GLN A 639 -8.55 5.19 -21.15
CA GLN A 639 -8.16 5.23 -19.76
C GLN A 639 -7.73 6.65 -19.35
N LEU A 640 -6.88 7.32 -20.13
CA LEU A 640 -6.46 8.69 -19.85
C LEU A 640 -7.63 9.68 -19.89
N LYS A 641 -8.50 9.62 -20.90
CA LYS A 641 -9.70 10.48 -21.02
C LYS A 641 -10.72 10.26 -19.89
N SER A 642 -10.73 9.06 -19.30
CA SER A 642 -11.58 8.75 -18.15
C SER A 642 -11.06 9.37 -16.86
N GLN A 643 -9.73 9.51 -16.71
CA GLN A 643 -9.07 9.95 -15.48
C GLN A 643 -8.72 11.45 -15.48
N PHE A 644 -8.46 12.03 -16.65
CA PHE A 644 -7.96 13.39 -16.80
C PHE A 644 -8.88 14.23 -17.70
N GLU A 645 -8.92 15.54 -17.43
CA GLU A 645 -9.55 16.55 -18.27
C GLU A 645 -8.60 17.71 -18.55
N GLY A 646 -8.86 18.47 -19.62
CA GLY A 646 -7.99 19.54 -20.10
C GLY A 646 -6.84 19.04 -21.00
N ASP A 647 -5.89 19.93 -21.27
CA ASP A 647 -4.76 19.66 -22.16
C ASP A 647 -3.69 18.80 -21.47
N VAL A 648 -3.59 17.54 -21.90
CA VAL A 648 -2.62 16.57 -21.39
C VAL A 648 -1.47 16.37 -22.39
N LYS A 649 -0.23 16.44 -21.90
CA LYS A 649 0.98 16.08 -22.64
C LYS A 649 1.56 14.79 -22.07
N LEU A 650 1.89 13.83 -22.93
CA LEU A 650 2.41 12.54 -22.52
C LEU A 650 3.93 12.49 -22.71
N LYS A 651 4.62 11.98 -21.69
CA LYS A 651 6.02 11.56 -21.74
C LYS A 651 6.14 10.10 -21.35
N PHE A 652 6.89 9.32 -22.12
CA PHE A 652 7.07 7.89 -21.92
C PHE A 652 8.40 7.63 -21.20
N ASN A 653 8.38 6.82 -20.13
CA ASN A 653 9.58 6.47 -19.36
C ASN A 653 10.12 5.12 -19.85
N LEU A 654 11.08 5.14 -20.77
CA LEU A 654 11.54 3.96 -21.53
C LEU A 654 13.07 3.80 -21.45
N ALA A 655 13.55 2.59 -21.69
CA ALA A 655 14.97 2.30 -21.94
C ALA A 655 15.08 1.50 -23.25
N PRO A 656 15.10 2.17 -24.42
CA PRO A 656 15.19 1.48 -25.70
C PRO A 656 16.49 0.68 -25.82
N PRO A 657 16.45 -0.63 -26.16
CA PRO A 657 17.61 -1.52 -26.04
C PRO A 657 18.85 -1.07 -26.81
N LEU A 658 18.67 -0.39 -27.95
CA LEU A 658 19.76 -0.03 -28.86
C LEU A 658 20.60 1.16 -28.40
N PHE A 659 20.06 2.04 -27.54
CA PHE A 659 20.71 3.31 -27.19
C PHE A 659 20.48 3.74 -25.74
N ALA A 660 19.87 2.90 -24.90
CA ALA A 660 19.75 3.18 -23.48
C ALA A 660 21.13 3.24 -22.81
N LYS A 661 21.34 4.26 -21.97
CA LYS A 661 22.53 4.35 -21.11
C LYS A 661 22.54 3.20 -20.11
N LYS A 662 23.73 2.77 -19.71
CA LYS A 662 23.91 1.78 -18.64
C LYS A 662 24.42 2.45 -17.38
N ASP A 663 24.03 1.94 -16.22
CA ASP A 663 24.58 2.34 -14.92
C ASP A 663 25.90 1.61 -14.61
N ALA A 664 26.48 1.87 -13.43
CA ALA A 664 27.72 1.25 -12.97
C ALA A 664 27.63 -0.29 -12.83
N LYS A 665 26.41 -0.84 -12.77
CA LYS A 665 26.14 -2.29 -12.71
C LYS A 665 25.88 -2.88 -14.09
N GLY A 666 26.02 -2.09 -15.16
CA GLY A 666 25.74 -2.50 -16.54
C GLY A 666 24.26 -2.58 -16.89
N GLN A 667 23.36 -2.12 -16.01
CA GLN A 667 21.91 -2.18 -16.18
C GLN A 667 21.42 -0.97 -16.98
N MET A 668 20.48 -1.18 -17.89
CA MET A 668 19.89 -0.08 -18.66
C MET A 668 19.11 0.89 -17.77
N VAL A 669 19.28 2.19 -18.04
CA VAL A 669 18.63 3.28 -17.31
C VAL A 669 17.55 3.90 -18.19
N LYS A 670 16.36 4.12 -17.60
CA LYS A 670 15.25 4.75 -18.32
C LYS A 670 15.45 6.25 -18.50
N ALA A 671 14.99 6.75 -19.64
CA ALA A 671 14.88 8.17 -19.97
C ALA A 671 13.43 8.54 -20.31
N GLN A 672 13.15 9.84 -20.30
CA GLN A 672 11.85 10.38 -20.70
C GLN A 672 11.86 10.77 -22.17
N TYR A 673 10.87 10.29 -22.92
CA TYR A 673 10.64 10.61 -24.32
C TYR A 673 9.33 11.38 -24.46
N GLY A 674 9.33 12.45 -25.26
CA GLY A 674 8.16 13.31 -25.45
C GLY A 674 7.02 12.65 -26.24
N ALA A 675 5.96 13.44 -26.48
CA ALA A 675 4.73 12.98 -27.14
C ALA A 675 4.95 12.40 -28.56
N TRP A 676 6.04 12.77 -29.24
CA TRP A 676 6.42 12.21 -30.55
C TRP A 676 6.55 10.68 -30.52
N MET A 677 6.89 10.10 -29.37
CA MET A 677 7.02 8.65 -29.18
C MET A 677 5.72 7.92 -29.46
N PHE A 678 4.57 8.57 -29.27
CA PHE A 678 3.27 7.99 -29.63
C PHE A 678 3.14 7.75 -31.14
N GLY A 679 3.66 8.67 -31.97
CA GLY A 679 3.74 8.49 -33.42
C GLY A 679 4.68 7.35 -33.80
N ALA A 680 5.84 7.26 -33.13
CA ALA A 680 6.77 6.16 -33.31
C ALA A 680 6.14 4.80 -32.95
N PHE A 681 5.38 4.71 -31.86
CA PHE A 681 4.65 3.49 -31.50
C PHE A 681 3.59 3.12 -32.55
N ARG A 682 2.87 4.08 -33.14
CA ARG A 682 1.89 3.77 -34.20
C ARG A 682 2.55 3.15 -35.43
N LEU A 683 3.74 3.63 -35.80
CA LEU A 683 4.52 3.05 -36.89
C LEU A 683 5.03 1.65 -36.51
N LEU A 684 5.64 1.54 -35.34
CA LEU A 684 6.23 0.29 -34.86
C LEU A 684 5.18 -0.81 -34.68
N ALA A 685 3.99 -0.50 -34.18
CA ALA A 685 2.89 -1.46 -34.04
C ALA A 685 2.47 -2.10 -35.38
N LYS A 686 2.60 -1.38 -36.50
CA LYS A 686 2.31 -1.90 -37.86
C LYS A 686 3.42 -2.81 -38.39
N MET A 687 4.63 -2.72 -37.83
CA MET A 687 5.81 -3.49 -38.25
C MET A 687 5.91 -4.86 -37.56
N LYS A 688 4.83 -5.34 -36.92
CA LYS A 688 4.81 -6.64 -36.22
C LYS A 688 5.23 -7.84 -37.09
N GLY A 689 5.03 -7.75 -38.42
CA GLY A 689 5.46 -8.79 -39.37
C GLY A 689 6.98 -8.97 -39.46
N LEU A 690 7.78 -8.01 -38.96
CA LEU A 690 9.23 -8.17 -38.88
C LEU A 690 9.65 -9.08 -37.72
N ARG A 691 8.82 -9.23 -36.68
CA ARG A 691 9.14 -9.97 -35.45
C ARG A 691 9.68 -11.36 -35.75
N GLY A 692 10.85 -11.68 -35.19
CA GLY A 692 11.49 -12.99 -35.36
C GLY A 692 12.10 -13.25 -36.74
N GLY A 693 11.94 -12.34 -37.70
CA GLY A 693 12.56 -12.41 -39.02
C GLY A 693 13.97 -11.80 -39.06
N ALA A 694 14.63 -11.89 -40.22
CA ALA A 694 15.98 -11.36 -40.42
C ALA A 694 16.08 -9.82 -40.27
N PHE A 695 14.96 -9.11 -40.45
CA PHE A 695 14.87 -7.66 -40.31
C PHE A 695 14.42 -7.21 -38.90
N ASP A 696 14.29 -8.13 -37.95
CA ASP A 696 14.01 -7.83 -36.54
C ASP A 696 15.29 -7.38 -35.82
N ILE A 697 15.59 -6.08 -35.90
CA ILE A 697 16.77 -5.51 -35.23
C ILE A 697 16.75 -5.72 -33.70
N PHE A 698 15.57 -5.80 -33.10
CA PHE A 698 15.41 -6.02 -31.65
C PHE A 698 15.56 -7.50 -31.30
N GLY A 699 15.13 -8.38 -32.22
CA GLY A 699 15.16 -9.82 -32.11
C GLY A 699 16.55 -10.43 -31.89
N HIS A 700 17.61 -9.70 -32.18
CA HIS A 700 19.00 -10.14 -31.96
C HIS A 700 19.50 -9.96 -30.53
N THR A 701 18.79 -9.20 -29.68
CA THR A 701 19.14 -9.01 -28.27
C THR A 701 19.07 -10.32 -27.48
N ALA A 702 19.86 -10.41 -26.41
CA ALA A 702 19.86 -11.59 -25.53
C ALA A 702 18.48 -11.85 -24.90
N GLU A 703 17.77 -10.79 -24.47
CA GLU A 703 16.42 -10.91 -23.91
C GLU A 703 15.43 -11.50 -24.92
N ARG A 704 15.41 -11.00 -26.17
CA ARG A 704 14.49 -11.52 -27.21
C ARG A 704 14.82 -12.97 -27.61
N LYS A 705 16.10 -13.33 -27.69
CA LYS A 705 16.52 -14.73 -27.94
C LYS A 705 16.05 -15.66 -26.81
N MET A 706 16.23 -15.23 -25.56
CA MET A 706 15.77 -15.97 -24.38
C MET A 706 14.24 -16.14 -24.38
N GLU A 707 13.47 -15.10 -24.67
CA GLU A 707 11.99 -15.20 -24.72
C GLU A 707 11.49 -16.18 -25.78
N ARG A 708 12.09 -16.18 -26.98
CA ARG A 708 11.75 -17.17 -28.02
C ARG A 708 12.15 -18.60 -27.61
N ALA A 709 13.29 -18.76 -26.97
CA ALA A 709 13.72 -20.07 -26.45
C ALA A 709 12.74 -20.60 -25.39
N LEU A 710 12.26 -19.74 -24.48
CA LEU A 710 11.30 -20.12 -23.43
C LEU A 710 9.99 -20.69 -23.99
N ILE A 711 9.53 -20.23 -25.17
CA ILE A 711 8.34 -20.79 -25.83
C ILE A 711 8.56 -22.26 -26.19
N GLY A 712 9.70 -22.57 -26.81
CA GLY A 712 10.10 -23.94 -27.16
C GLY A 712 10.35 -24.80 -25.93
N GLU A 713 11.15 -24.31 -24.98
CA GLU A 713 11.45 -25.01 -23.72
C GLU A 713 10.19 -25.35 -22.92
N TYR A 714 9.17 -24.50 -22.97
CA TYR A 714 7.89 -24.74 -22.30
C TYR A 714 7.04 -25.76 -23.07
N ARG A 715 7.00 -25.67 -24.39
CA ARG A 715 6.28 -26.65 -25.23
C ARG A 715 6.84 -28.06 -25.03
N GLU A 716 8.16 -28.23 -25.12
CA GLU A 716 8.83 -29.52 -24.89
C GLU A 716 8.54 -30.07 -23.50
N MET A 717 8.54 -29.19 -22.48
CA MET A 717 8.18 -29.58 -21.12
C MET A 717 6.73 -30.08 -21.04
N VAL A 718 5.76 -29.35 -21.60
CA VAL A 718 4.35 -29.75 -21.58
C VAL A 718 4.13 -31.05 -22.35
N GLU A 719 4.74 -31.22 -23.52
CA GLU A 719 4.69 -32.46 -24.31
C GLU A 719 5.27 -33.65 -23.53
N GLY A 720 6.37 -33.44 -22.80
CA GLY A 720 6.93 -34.44 -21.89
C GLY A 720 5.99 -34.79 -20.72
N LEU A 721 5.32 -33.78 -20.13
CA LEU A 721 4.38 -33.99 -19.01
C LEU A 721 3.16 -34.81 -19.44
N ILE A 722 2.58 -34.51 -20.60
CA ILE A 722 1.38 -35.23 -21.07
C ILE A 722 1.66 -36.66 -21.51
N ALA A 723 2.88 -36.97 -21.95
CA ALA A 723 3.29 -38.32 -22.35
C ALA A 723 3.21 -39.33 -21.19
N THR A 724 3.46 -38.88 -19.96
CA THR A 724 3.43 -39.73 -18.76
C THR A 724 2.28 -39.39 -17.80
N LEU A 725 1.31 -38.58 -18.22
CA LEU A 725 0.27 -38.04 -17.33
C LEU A 725 -0.64 -39.13 -16.74
N ASP A 726 -0.74 -39.11 -15.41
CA ASP A 726 -1.65 -39.96 -14.64
C ASP A 726 -2.19 -39.19 -13.40
N ALA A 727 -2.99 -39.86 -12.58
CA ALA A 727 -3.57 -39.25 -11.39
C ALA A 727 -2.54 -38.92 -10.29
N ALA A 728 -1.39 -39.60 -10.26
CA ALA A 728 -0.36 -39.42 -9.24
C ALA A 728 0.53 -38.20 -9.52
N ASN A 729 0.80 -37.91 -10.80
CA ASN A 729 1.65 -36.79 -11.21
C ASN A 729 0.89 -35.55 -11.72
N HIS A 730 -0.45 -35.60 -11.77
CA HIS A 730 -1.28 -34.48 -12.25
C HIS A 730 -1.01 -33.17 -11.50
N ALA A 731 -0.90 -33.21 -10.17
CA ALA A 731 -0.66 -32.02 -9.37
C ALA A 731 0.71 -31.38 -9.68
N ASP A 732 1.75 -32.19 -9.82
CA ASP A 732 3.11 -31.73 -10.15
C ASP A 732 3.16 -31.17 -11.58
N ALA A 733 2.45 -31.80 -12.53
CA ALA A 733 2.31 -31.31 -13.90
C ALA A 733 1.62 -29.93 -13.94
N VAL A 734 0.58 -29.73 -13.12
CA VAL A 734 -0.10 -28.43 -12.98
C VAL A 734 0.85 -27.39 -12.39
N GLU A 735 1.62 -27.72 -11.35
CA GLU A 735 2.60 -26.79 -10.75
C GLU A 735 3.68 -26.39 -11.77
N LEU A 736 4.24 -27.36 -12.51
CA LEU A 736 5.23 -27.12 -13.55
C LEU A 736 4.67 -26.26 -14.70
N ALA A 737 3.45 -26.54 -15.16
CA ALA A 737 2.78 -25.75 -16.19
C ALA A 737 2.43 -24.32 -15.72
N ALA A 738 2.20 -24.12 -14.42
CA ALA A 738 1.94 -22.81 -13.83
C ALA A 738 3.21 -21.98 -13.58
N LEU A 739 4.39 -22.61 -13.55
CA LEU A 739 5.64 -21.97 -13.17
C LEU A 739 6.02 -20.70 -13.98
N PRO A 740 5.73 -20.59 -15.30
CA PRO A 740 5.99 -19.36 -16.05
C PRO A 740 5.23 -18.12 -15.55
N GLU A 741 4.22 -18.28 -14.68
CA GLU A 741 3.57 -17.15 -14.04
C GLU A 741 4.57 -16.25 -13.29
N GLN A 742 5.66 -16.83 -12.78
CA GLN A 742 6.72 -16.15 -12.04
C GLN A 742 7.61 -15.27 -12.92
N ILE A 743 7.68 -15.55 -14.23
CA ILE A 743 8.46 -14.76 -15.19
C ILE A 743 7.70 -13.45 -15.46
N ARG A 744 8.10 -12.38 -14.79
CA ARG A 744 7.48 -11.04 -14.89
C ARG A 744 8.55 -9.97 -14.88
N GLY A 745 8.35 -8.92 -15.67
CA GLY A 745 9.21 -7.74 -15.69
C GLY A 745 9.86 -7.53 -17.05
N PHE A 746 10.93 -6.73 -17.08
CA PHE A 746 11.63 -6.35 -18.30
C PHE A 746 13.14 -6.30 -18.01
N GLY A 747 13.99 -6.50 -19.01
CA GLY A 747 15.45 -6.41 -18.88
C GLY A 747 15.98 -7.22 -17.69
N HIS A 748 16.83 -6.59 -16.86
CA HIS A 748 17.45 -7.24 -15.71
C HIS A 748 16.44 -7.81 -14.69
N VAL A 749 15.24 -7.24 -14.58
CA VAL A 749 14.18 -7.77 -13.70
C VAL A 749 13.65 -9.10 -14.24
N LYS A 750 13.47 -9.20 -15.57
CA LYS A 750 13.05 -10.45 -16.22
C LYS A 750 14.17 -11.48 -16.20
N GLU A 751 15.42 -11.09 -16.48
CA GLU A 751 16.58 -11.99 -16.43
C GLU A 751 16.69 -12.67 -15.06
N LYS A 752 16.56 -11.91 -13.98
CA LYS A 752 16.51 -12.46 -12.61
C LYS A 752 15.33 -13.43 -12.43
N ALA A 753 14.13 -13.06 -12.86
CA ALA A 753 12.94 -13.91 -12.74
C ALA A 753 13.06 -15.21 -13.56
N VAL A 754 13.72 -15.19 -14.72
CA VAL A 754 13.99 -16.39 -15.52
C VAL A 754 15.01 -17.30 -14.84
N ALA A 755 16.04 -16.73 -14.21
CA ALA A 755 16.99 -17.52 -13.43
C ALA A 755 16.30 -18.24 -12.25
N GLU A 756 15.44 -17.53 -11.51
CA GLU A 756 14.62 -18.09 -10.43
C GLU A 756 13.67 -19.18 -10.95
N PHE A 757 12.98 -18.92 -12.07
CA PHE A 757 12.13 -19.89 -12.76
C PHE A 757 12.90 -21.18 -13.13
N ARG A 758 14.08 -21.06 -13.75
CA ARG A 758 14.89 -22.21 -14.17
C ARG A 758 15.37 -23.02 -12.96
N ALA A 759 15.76 -22.35 -11.87
CA ALA A 759 16.14 -23.01 -10.62
C ALA A 759 14.96 -23.80 -10.03
N ARG A 760 13.76 -23.19 -9.97
CA ARG A 760 12.56 -23.86 -9.47
C ARG A 760 12.09 -25.00 -10.38
N LYS A 761 12.20 -24.84 -11.71
CA LYS A 761 11.91 -25.90 -12.68
C LYS A 761 12.81 -27.11 -12.45
N ALA A 762 14.11 -26.89 -12.28
CA ALA A 762 15.06 -27.97 -12.01
C ALA A 762 14.78 -28.68 -10.68
N GLU A 763 14.39 -27.93 -9.64
CA GLU A 763 14.00 -28.48 -8.35
C GLU A 763 12.78 -29.42 -8.48
N LEU A 764 11.71 -28.96 -9.13
CA LEU A 764 10.47 -29.73 -9.33
C LEU A 764 10.70 -30.99 -10.17
N LEU A 765 11.48 -30.91 -11.26
CA LEU A 765 11.80 -32.05 -12.10
C LEU A 765 12.69 -33.10 -11.42
N SER A 766 13.44 -32.70 -10.37
CA SER A 766 14.30 -33.62 -9.61
C SER A 766 13.56 -34.49 -8.58
N GLY A 767 12.26 -34.27 -8.35
CA GLY A 767 11.47 -35.00 -7.36
C GLY A 767 11.78 -34.67 -5.89
N ASN A 768 12.67 -33.70 -5.61
CA ASN A 768 13.13 -33.34 -4.26
C ASN A 768 12.17 -32.42 -3.47
N ILE A 769 10.85 -32.57 -3.63
CA ILE A 769 9.85 -31.66 -3.04
C ILE A 769 9.71 -31.84 -1.50
N LYS A 770 10.30 -32.88 -0.90
CA LYS A 770 10.14 -33.20 0.55
C LYS A 770 11.14 -32.56 1.52
N ARG A 771 11.91 -31.51 1.18
CA ARG A 771 12.86 -30.89 2.14
C ARG A 771 12.85 -29.37 2.18
N ARG A 772 11.69 -28.73 2.37
CA ARG A 772 11.66 -27.29 2.76
C ARG A 772 10.38 -26.79 3.43
N ALA A 773 9.54 -27.67 3.96
CA ALA A 773 8.59 -27.29 5.00
C ALA A 773 9.24 -27.56 6.37
N ALA A 774 10.16 -26.67 6.76
CA ALA A 774 10.73 -26.58 8.10
C ALA A 774 11.06 -25.11 8.39
#